data_AF-A0A2S5CDD2-F1
#
_entry.id   AF-A0A2S5CDD2-F1
#
_cell.length_a   1.000
_cell.length_b   1.000
_cell.length_c   1.000
_cell.angle_alpha   90.00
_cell.angle_beta   90.00
_cell.angle_gamma   90.00
#
_symmetry.space_group_name_H-M   'P 1'
#
loop_
_entity.id
_entity.type
_entity.pdbx_description
1 polymer ?
#
loop_
_entity_poly.entity_id
_entity_poly.type
_entity_poly.pdbx_seq_one_letter_code
_entity_poly.pdbx_strand_id
1 'polypeptide(L)'
;MSNVIYLTLMGERQGEISSGCGTEKSIGNRFQYRHENEILVYQLSSSSVSTTDGVHHQGLSFTKPVDKSSPLLMAAINENEKLRLSFDYYRTNRFGSQEKYFHIELRGASIQAISSSVTKDMLDTESISVSYDYIRSKHLIANTEFSDLVLPEKYNEIFPPSEQKQPEKRNITLTLGVFFDGTGNNAVNTQNMLAACTAAHFDLSDPDAESILARTAQEQMGISGTGAISYTGGYTNIHWLNTLYKTDLPIDSGQAQAAIYVEGIGTEAGKPDSMIGLSFGVADTGVIAKTDLAVKQIAGAIKKFFDDIREFVSVPSLKVTEFRFDIFGFSRGAAAARHFANRIQMEDRDIINAIRQGLNNVEYAGAPAGKTRFIGIFDTVAAIGTPQNGLNPHTANTGDVNIVLRPGVAEKVFHITAQHECRFNFALNSVQPAWPELALPGAHSDIGGGYLPVMRENLYLTHPEVETVPLDTPLTDTRAYRHAMEQLPILKLSAVLAPLIRTYDITADVWEDTRMPAHPREGMQKRAFAALVMKKRIVKNDWSKVVLRVMIDAAQDAGVVFKEIQKNDALNLSPDLLKLCEKSILMGQACRSGKIPSEFNQQETDCIAKNLIHCSANWNSIIFDRTQKPYGGASMSETLGFVNRPDENWQRTIYNMDGIQK
;
A
#
# COMPACT_ATOMS: atom_id res chain seq x y z
N MET A 1 -45.03 -6.48 -30.35
CA MET A 1 -43.64 -6.85 -30.61
C MET A 1 -43.55 -8.36 -30.49
N SER A 2 -43.15 -9.03 -31.56
CA SER A 2 -43.24 -10.49 -31.72
C SER A 2 -42.35 -11.23 -30.72
N ASN A 3 -42.82 -12.37 -30.23
CA ASN A 3 -41.96 -13.35 -29.55
C ASN A 3 -40.92 -13.85 -30.55
N VAL A 4 -39.65 -13.88 -30.17
CA VAL A 4 -38.54 -14.28 -31.04
C VAL A 4 -37.97 -15.61 -30.53
N ILE A 5 -37.65 -16.50 -31.46
CA ILE A 5 -37.04 -17.79 -31.15
C ILE A 5 -35.68 -17.85 -31.86
N TYR A 6 -34.66 -18.24 -31.11
CA TYR A 6 -33.31 -18.48 -31.63
C TYR A 6 -32.97 -19.96 -31.52
N LEU A 7 -32.26 -20.48 -32.52
CA LEU A 7 -31.78 -21.85 -32.58
C LEU A 7 -30.25 -21.88 -32.58
N THR A 8 -29.68 -22.53 -31.57
CA THR A 8 -28.29 -23.00 -31.60
C THR A 8 -28.28 -24.43 -32.10
N LEU A 9 -27.52 -24.69 -33.16
CA LEU A 9 -27.49 -25.97 -33.87
C LEU A 9 -26.06 -26.47 -33.95
N MET A 10 -25.85 -27.69 -33.43
CA MET A 10 -24.55 -28.36 -33.47
C MET A 10 -24.70 -29.73 -34.11
N GLY A 11 -23.86 -30.03 -35.10
CA GLY A 11 -23.73 -31.35 -35.70
C GLY A 11 -22.53 -32.12 -35.13
N GLU A 12 -22.64 -33.43 -35.05
CA GLU A 12 -21.55 -34.30 -34.57
C GLU A 12 -20.28 -34.22 -35.43
N ARG A 13 -20.42 -34.00 -36.75
CA ARG A 13 -19.32 -33.89 -37.70
C ARG A 13 -19.00 -32.44 -38.05
N GLN A 14 -20.04 -31.63 -38.27
CA GLN A 14 -19.90 -30.25 -38.74
C GLN A 14 -19.59 -29.26 -37.60
N GLY A 15 -19.71 -29.66 -36.34
CA GLY A 15 -19.52 -28.76 -35.20
C GLY A 15 -20.67 -27.74 -35.10
N GLU A 16 -20.39 -26.51 -34.71
CA GLU A 16 -21.41 -25.46 -34.52
C GLU A 16 -21.94 -24.92 -35.86
N ILE A 17 -22.95 -25.58 -36.41
CA ILE A 17 -23.61 -25.22 -37.68
C ILE A 17 -24.24 -23.82 -37.62
N SER A 18 -24.77 -23.41 -36.46
CA SER A 18 -25.38 -22.09 -36.29
C SER A 18 -24.37 -20.94 -36.25
N SER A 19 -23.06 -21.22 -36.14
CA SER A 19 -22.02 -20.20 -36.05
C SER A 19 -22.07 -19.20 -37.22
N GLY A 20 -22.18 -17.92 -36.92
CA GLY A 20 -22.28 -16.84 -37.90
C GLY A 20 -23.62 -16.71 -38.64
N CYS A 21 -24.65 -17.50 -38.30
CA CYS A 21 -25.95 -17.45 -39.00
C CYS A 21 -26.75 -16.19 -38.72
N GLY A 22 -26.59 -15.59 -37.54
CA GLY A 22 -27.26 -14.34 -37.15
C GLY A 22 -26.49 -13.08 -37.53
N THR A 23 -25.54 -13.16 -38.47
CA THR A 23 -24.73 -12.02 -38.92
C THR A 23 -25.33 -11.33 -40.14
N GLU A 24 -24.95 -10.07 -40.38
CA GLU A 24 -25.34 -9.30 -41.57
C GLU A 24 -24.99 -10.03 -42.88
N LYS A 25 -23.84 -10.72 -42.92
CA LYS A 25 -23.40 -11.51 -44.08
C LYS A 25 -24.32 -12.69 -44.39
N SER A 26 -25.09 -13.15 -43.41
CA SER A 26 -25.95 -14.34 -43.51
C SER A 26 -27.40 -13.98 -43.83
N ILE A 27 -27.99 -13.04 -43.07
CA ILE A 27 -29.42 -12.70 -43.17
C ILE A 27 -29.70 -11.21 -43.48
N GLY A 28 -28.67 -10.46 -43.88
CA GLY A 28 -28.76 -9.04 -44.21
C GLY A 28 -29.26 -8.20 -43.04
N ASN A 29 -30.11 -7.21 -43.32
CA ASN A 29 -30.65 -6.25 -42.33
C ASN A 29 -31.53 -6.88 -41.23
N ARG A 30 -31.74 -8.21 -41.24
CA ARG A 30 -32.50 -8.94 -40.21
C ARG A 30 -31.63 -9.46 -39.07
N PHE A 31 -30.31 -9.26 -39.17
CA PHE A 31 -29.37 -9.63 -38.11
C PHE A 31 -29.72 -8.94 -36.79
N GLN A 32 -29.46 -9.63 -35.68
CA GLN A 32 -29.63 -9.05 -34.33
C GLN A 32 -28.32 -9.12 -33.57
N TYR A 33 -27.94 -7.98 -32.98
CA TYR A 33 -26.73 -7.86 -32.17
C TYR A 33 -26.76 -8.84 -30.99
N ARG A 34 -25.64 -9.53 -30.72
CA ARG A 34 -25.45 -10.60 -29.71
C ARG A 34 -26.09 -11.96 -30.01
N HIS A 35 -26.64 -12.13 -31.20
CA HIS A 35 -27.20 -13.41 -31.67
C HIS A 35 -26.44 -13.92 -32.91
N GLU A 36 -25.15 -13.56 -33.05
CA GLU A 36 -24.37 -13.80 -34.27
C GLU A 36 -24.21 -15.29 -34.60
N ASN A 37 -24.21 -16.16 -33.60
CA ASN A 37 -24.02 -17.62 -33.73
C ASN A 37 -25.33 -18.41 -33.60
N GLU A 38 -26.47 -17.74 -33.73
CA GLU A 38 -27.79 -18.34 -33.59
C GLU A 38 -28.61 -18.14 -34.86
N ILE A 39 -29.44 -19.14 -35.18
CA ILE A 39 -30.36 -19.12 -36.31
C ILE A 39 -31.68 -18.49 -35.86
N LEU A 40 -32.19 -17.53 -36.62
CA LEU A 40 -33.50 -16.92 -36.35
C LEU A 40 -34.62 -17.88 -36.79
N VAL A 41 -35.56 -18.18 -35.89
CA VAL A 41 -36.68 -19.10 -36.17
C VAL A 41 -37.99 -18.32 -36.29
N TYR A 42 -38.66 -18.43 -37.44
CA TYR A 42 -39.94 -17.76 -37.73
C TYR A 42 -41.14 -18.55 -37.24
N GLN A 43 -41.06 -19.88 -37.29
CA GLN A 43 -42.12 -20.75 -36.83
C GLN A 43 -41.51 -21.98 -36.19
N LEU A 44 -42.12 -22.44 -35.10
CA LEU A 44 -41.77 -23.68 -34.43
C LEU A 44 -43.06 -24.41 -34.10
N SER A 45 -43.22 -25.62 -34.64
CA SER A 45 -44.36 -26.49 -34.40
C SER A 45 -43.89 -27.83 -33.82
N SER A 46 -44.62 -28.28 -32.82
CA SER A 46 -44.43 -29.59 -32.19
C SER A 46 -45.79 -30.24 -32.06
N SER A 47 -45.94 -31.47 -32.52
CA SER A 47 -47.17 -32.26 -32.42
C SER A 47 -46.89 -33.53 -31.64
N SER A 48 -47.64 -33.76 -30.56
CA SER A 48 -47.56 -35.00 -29.78
C SER A 48 -48.90 -35.72 -29.88
N VAL A 49 -48.88 -37.00 -30.28
CA VAL A 49 -50.08 -37.84 -30.36
C VAL A 49 -49.95 -38.95 -29.32
N SER A 50 -50.94 -39.06 -28.43
CA SER A 50 -51.03 -40.17 -27.50
C SER A 50 -51.59 -41.40 -28.23
N THR A 51 -50.86 -42.51 -28.21
CA THR A 51 -51.43 -43.83 -28.50
C THR A 51 -51.73 -44.54 -27.18
N THR A 52 -52.62 -45.53 -27.18
CA THR A 52 -52.99 -46.30 -25.97
C THR A 52 -51.83 -47.04 -25.31
N ASP A 53 -50.68 -47.19 -26.01
CA ASP A 53 -49.47 -47.85 -25.54
C ASP A 53 -48.26 -46.92 -25.33
N GLY A 54 -48.44 -45.59 -25.42
CA GLY A 54 -47.37 -44.60 -25.22
C GLY A 54 -47.52 -43.33 -26.06
N VAL A 55 -46.72 -42.30 -25.75
CA VAL A 55 -46.66 -41.07 -26.55
C VAL A 55 -45.75 -41.31 -27.75
N HIS A 56 -46.31 -41.25 -28.97
CA HIS A 56 -45.50 -41.14 -30.17
C HIS A 56 -45.19 -39.67 -30.40
N HIS A 57 -43.96 -39.26 -30.05
CA HIS A 57 -43.45 -37.94 -30.40
C HIS A 57 -43.25 -37.88 -31.92
N GLN A 58 -44.21 -37.27 -32.63
CA GLN A 58 -43.99 -36.90 -34.03
C GLN A 58 -43.03 -35.72 -34.06
N GLY A 59 -42.04 -35.78 -34.96
CA GLY A 59 -40.90 -34.87 -34.98
C GLY A 59 -41.22 -33.39 -34.84
N LEU A 60 -40.24 -32.62 -34.36
CA LEU A 60 -40.35 -31.18 -34.23
C LEU A 60 -40.04 -30.52 -35.57
N SER A 61 -40.84 -29.53 -35.97
CA SER A 61 -40.65 -28.82 -37.24
C SER A 61 -40.46 -27.33 -36.99
N PHE A 62 -39.54 -26.70 -37.71
CA PHE A 62 -39.28 -25.28 -37.60
C PHE A 62 -39.01 -24.64 -38.95
N THR A 63 -39.34 -23.37 -39.08
CA THR A 63 -39.12 -22.57 -40.28
C THR A 63 -38.12 -21.46 -39.97
N LYS A 64 -37.07 -21.35 -40.78
CA LYS A 64 -36.01 -20.33 -40.68
C LYS A 64 -35.86 -19.59 -42.02
N PRO A 65 -35.18 -18.43 -42.09
CA PRO A 65 -34.79 -17.86 -43.37
C PRO A 65 -33.74 -18.73 -44.06
N VAL A 66 -33.61 -18.60 -45.38
CA VAL A 66 -32.40 -19.06 -46.08
C VAL A 66 -31.22 -18.26 -45.54
N ASP A 67 -30.21 -18.95 -45.00
CA ASP A 67 -29.08 -18.34 -44.28
C ASP A 67 -27.81 -19.18 -44.44
N LYS A 68 -26.73 -18.82 -43.74
CA LYS A 68 -25.44 -19.53 -43.80
C LYS A 68 -25.57 -21.04 -43.47
N SER A 69 -26.53 -21.45 -42.65
CA SER A 69 -26.73 -22.86 -42.27
C SER A 69 -27.42 -23.69 -43.35
N SER A 70 -28.09 -23.08 -44.34
CA SER A 70 -28.84 -23.79 -45.40
C SER A 70 -28.02 -24.91 -46.09
N PRO A 71 -26.81 -24.66 -46.63
CA PRO A 71 -26.00 -25.72 -47.22
C PRO A 71 -25.50 -26.76 -46.21
N LEU A 72 -25.27 -26.36 -44.95
CA LEU A 72 -24.80 -27.25 -43.88
C LEU A 72 -25.90 -28.21 -43.43
N LEU A 73 -27.15 -27.75 -43.40
CA LEU A 73 -28.33 -28.59 -43.17
C LEU A 73 -28.54 -29.58 -44.32
N MET A 74 -28.28 -29.16 -45.56
CA MET A 74 -28.33 -30.07 -46.72
C MET A 74 -27.25 -31.16 -46.65
N ALA A 75 -26.05 -30.83 -46.16
CA ALA A 75 -25.02 -31.82 -45.87
C ALA A 75 -25.46 -32.76 -44.74
N ALA A 76 -26.03 -32.22 -43.66
CA ALA A 76 -26.47 -32.99 -42.49
C ALA A 76 -27.56 -34.02 -42.85
N ILE A 77 -28.55 -33.65 -43.69
CA ILE A 77 -29.58 -34.60 -44.14
C ILE A 77 -28.99 -35.67 -45.06
N ASN A 78 -28.09 -35.30 -45.98
CA ASN A 78 -27.46 -36.24 -46.91
C ASN A 78 -26.57 -37.26 -46.20
N GLU A 79 -25.90 -36.86 -45.13
CA GLU A 79 -25.02 -37.72 -44.33
C GLU A 79 -25.73 -38.42 -43.17
N ASN A 80 -27.03 -38.15 -42.98
CA ASN A 80 -27.80 -38.56 -41.79
C ASN A 80 -27.08 -38.22 -40.48
N GLU A 81 -26.50 -37.02 -40.43
CA GLU A 81 -25.75 -36.54 -39.28
C GLU A 81 -26.67 -36.35 -38.07
N LYS A 82 -26.16 -36.73 -36.90
CA LYS A 82 -26.83 -36.49 -35.63
C LYS A 82 -26.56 -35.08 -35.13
N LEU A 83 -27.62 -34.46 -34.63
CA LEU A 83 -27.68 -33.04 -34.31
C LEU A 83 -28.12 -32.82 -32.85
N ARG A 84 -27.64 -31.72 -32.29
CA ARG A 84 -28.14 -31.12 -31.04
C ARG A 84 -28.74 -29.76 -31.36
N LEU A 85 -30.01 -29.58 -31.01
CA LEU A 85 -30.75 -28.35 -31.24
C LEU A 85 -31.12 -27.73 -29.90
N SER A 86 -30.97 -26.41 -29.79
CA SER A 86 -31.36 -25.63 -28.61
C SER A 86 -32.16 -24.41 -29.04
N PHE A 87 -33.46 -24.42 -28.74
CA PHE A 87 -34.39 -23.35 -29.04
C PHE A 87 -34.61 -22.46 -27.82
N ASP A 88 -34.33 -21.17 -27.96
CA ASP A 88 -34.46 -20.18 -26.92
C ASP A 88 -35.56 -19.19 -27.25
N TYR A 89 -36.57 -19.12 -26.37
CA TYR A 89 -37.72 -18.27 -26.54
C TYR A 89 -37.55 -16.98 -25.76
N TYR A 90 -37.75 -15.88 -26.46
CA TYR A 90 -37.72 -14.53 -25.91
C TYR A 90 -39.11 -13.89 -25.93
N ARG A 91 -39.41 -13.14 -24.87
CA ARG A 91 -40.59 -12.29 -24.78
C ARG A 91 -40.22 -10.92 -24.23
N THR A 92 -41.08 -9.94 -24.46
CA THR A 92 -40.94 -8.61 -23.83
C THR A 92 -41.41 -8.69 -22.38
N ASN A 93 -40.55 -8.29 -21.44
CA ASN A 93 -40.88 -8.25 -20.02
C ASN A 93 -41.60 -6.96 -19.63
N ARG A 94 -41.99 -6.83 -18.35
CA ARG A 94 -42.70 -5.65 -17.82
C ARG A 94 -41.95 -4.33 -17.96
N PHE A 95 -40.64 -4.37 -18.18
CA PHE A 95 -39.77 -3.20 -18.34
C PHE A 95 -39.49 -2.87 -19.81
N GLY A 96 -40.08 -3.61 -20.76
CA GLY A 96 -39.86 -3.42 -22.19
C GLY A 96 -38.60 -4.12 -22.74
N SER A 97 -37.86 -4.87 -21.93
CA SER A 97 -36.66 -5.60 -22.35
C SER A 97 -36.98 -7.02 -22.79
N GLN A 98 -36.21 -7.58 -23.73
CA GLN A 98 -36.30 -9.00 -24.09
C GLN A 98 -35.74 -9.87 -22.96
N GLU A 99 -36.51 -10.88 -22.53
CA GLU A 99 -36.07 -11.89 -21.57
C GLU A 99 -36.24 -13.30 -22.16
N LYS A 100 -35.21 -14.14 -21.98
CA LYS A 100 -35.29 -15.57 -22.29
C LYS A 100 -36.16 -16.25 -21.23
N TYR A 101 -37.29 -16.82 -21.63
CA TYR A 101 -38.27 -17.37 -20.66
C TYR A 101 -38.54 -18.87 -20.81
N PHE A 102 -38.29 -19.44 -21.99
CA PHE A 102 -38.53 -20.86 -22.28
C PHE A 102 -37.40 -21.43 -23.13
N HIS A 103 -37.07 -22.70 -22.93
CA HIS A 103 -35.98 -23.39 -23.60
C HIS A 103 -36.39 -24.80 -24.01
N ILE A 104 -36.13 -25.19 -25.26
CA ILE A 104 -36.29 -26.56 -25.75
C ILE A 104 -34.94 -27.08 -26.23
N GLU A 105 -34.50 -28.21 -25.70
CA GLU A 105 -33.28 -28.92 -26.13
C GLU A 105 -33.67 -30.24 -26.78
N LEU A 106 -33.14 -30.51 -27.98
CA LEU A 106 -33.20 -31.82 -28.63
C LEU A 106 -31.79 -32.41 -28.72
N ARG A 107 -31.67 -33.72 -28.48
CA ARG A 107 -30.42 -34.46 -28.70
C ARG A 107 -30.66 -35.75 -29.48
N GLY A 108 -29.61 -36.21 -30.15
CA GLY A 108 -29.71 -37.34 -31.10
C GLY A 108 -30.63 -37.02 -32.28
N ALA A 109 -30.81 -35.74 -32.61
CA ALA A 109 -31.75 -35.32 -33.63
C ALA A 109 -31.24 -35.67 -35.04
N SER A 110 -32.15 -36.05 -35.94
CA SER A 110 -31.84 -36.32 -37.35
C SER A 110 -32.85 -35.58 -38.22
N ILE A 111 -32.37 -34.94 -39.29
CA ILE A 111 -33.24 -34.23 -40.23
C ILE A 111 -34.03 -35.25 -41.05
N GLN A 112 -35.36 -35.12 -41.04
CA GLN A 112 -36.28 -35.97 -41.79
C GLN A 112 -36.65 -35.35 -43.14
N ALA A 113 -36.80 -34.02 -43.18
CA ALA A 113 -37.13 -33.29 -44.39
C ALA A 113 -36.65 -31.84 -44.31
N ILE A 114 -36.24 -31.30 -45.46
CA ILE A 114 -36.00 -29.88 -45.68
C ILE A 114 -36.84 -29.46 -46.90
N SER A 115 -37.68 -28.44 -46.73
CA SER A 115 -38.48 -27.85 -47.80
C SER A 115 -38.19 -26.36 -47.89
N SER A 116 -37.57 -25.93 -48.98
CA SER A 116 -37.30 -24.52 -49.26
C SER A 116 -38.44 -23.91 -50.08
N SER A 117 -38.93 -22.75 -49.68
CA SER A 117 -40.00 -22.00 -50.36
C SER A 117 -39.50 -20.61 -50.73
N VAL A 118 -39.43 -20.34 -52.03
CA VAL A 118 -39.06 -19.05 -52.61
C VAL A 118 -40.26 -18.54 -53.38
N THR A 119 -40.93 -17.52 -52.84
CA THR A 119 -42.13 -16.95 -53.45
C THR A 119 -41.95 -15.45 -53.60
N LYS A 120 -42.33 -14.93 -54.77
CA LYS A 120 -42.24 -13.50 -55.08
C LYS A 120 -42.93 -12.67 -53.98
N ASP A 121 -42.24 -11.62 -53.53
CA ASP A 121 -42.70 -10.67 -52.50
C ASP A 121 -42.91 -11.27 -51.10
N MET A 122 -42.44 -12.50 -50.85
CA MET A 122 -42.37 -13.12 -49.53
C MET A 122 -40.92 -13.39 -49.12
N LEU A 123 -40.71 -13.70 -47.83
CA LEU A 123 -39.40 -14.10 -47.34
C LEU A 123 -39.07 -15.52 -47.82
N ASP A 124 -37.84 -15.69 -48.29
CA ASP A 124 -37.29 -17.01 -48.60
C ASP A 124 -37.10 -17.78 -47.30
N THR A 125 -37.82 -18.89 -47.17
CA THR A 125 -37.83 -19.69 -45.94
C THR A 125 -37.53 -21.15 -46.22
N GLU A 126 -37.02 -21.82 -45.20
CA GLU A 126 -36.78 -23.25 -45.18
C GLU A 126 -37.51 -23.85 -43.99
N SER A 127 -38.36 -24.83 -44.25
CA SER A 127 -39.01 -25.64 -43.23
C SER A 127 -38.24 -26.94 -43.05
N ILE A 128 -37.82 -27.20 -41.81
CA ILE A 128 -37.02 -28.36 -41.42
C ILE A 128 -37.81 -29.18 -40.41
N SER A 129 -37.98 -30.47 -40.68
CA SER A 129 -38.57 -31.44 -39.77
C SER A 129 -37.48 -32.35 -39.21
N VAL A 130 -37.44 -32.55 -37.90
CA VAL A 130 -36.44 -33.38 -37.22
C VAL A 130 -37.10 -34.45 -36.34
N SER A 131 -36.58 -35.66 -36.38
CA SER A 131 -36.79 -36.66 -35.32
C SER A 131 -35.73 -36.47 -34.24
N TYR A 132 -35.99 -36.89 -33.00
CA TYR A 132 -35.05 -36.76 -31.90
C TYR A 132 -35.14 -37.96 -30.94
N ASP A 133 -34.03 -38.27 -30.30
CA ASP A 133 -33.94 -39.35 -29.32
C ASP A 133 -34.21 -38.84 -27.88
N TYR A 134 -33.95 -37.55 -27.63
CA TYR A 134 -34.22 -36.87 -26.36
C TYR A 134 -34.81 -35.47 -26.59
N ILE A 135 -35.79 -35.10 -25.77
CA ILE A 135 -36.32 -33.74 -25.69
C ILE A 135 -36.33 -33.27 -24.23
N ARG A 136 -35.95 -32.01 -24.01
CA ARG A 136 -36.15 -31.29 -22.76
C ARG A 136 -36.81 -29.95 -23.02
N SER A 137 -37.91 -29.68 -22.34
CA SER A 137 -38.61 -28.40 -22.37
C SER A 137 -38.60 -27.79 -20.97
N LYS A 138 -38.09 -26.57 -20.82
CA LYS A 138 -37.98 -25.89 -19.53
C LYS A 138 -38.51 -24.47 -19.61
N HIS A 139 -39.44 -24.13 -18.71
CA HIS A 139 -39.80 -22.75 -18.44
C HIS A 139 -38.79 -22.18 -17.42
N LEU A 140 -37.96 -21.22 -17.83
CA LEU A 140 -36.85 -20.72 -17.04
C LEU A 140 -37.31 -19.83 -15.88
N ILE A 141 -38.34 -19.01 -16.11
CA ILE A 141 -38.85 -18.08 -15.08
C ILE A 141 -39.76 -18.77 -14.06
N ALA A 142 -40.64 -19.69 -14.49
CA ALA A 142 -41.52 -20.47 -13.61
C ALA A 142 -40.88 -21.75 -13.07
N ASN A 143 -39.66 -22.07 -13.52
CA ASN A 143 -38.85 -23.24 -13.14
C ASN A 143 -39.58 -24.60 -13.24
N THR A 144 -40.45 -24.75 -14.24
CA THR A 144 -41.07 -26.04 -14.58
C THR A 144 -40.31 -26.70 -15.72
N GLU A 145 -40.18 -28.03 -15.69
CA GLU A 145 -39.48 -28.78 -16.72
C GLU A 145 -40.19 -30.10 -17.07
N PHE A 146 -40.03 -30.48 -18.33
CA PHE A 146 -40.40 -31.77 -18.89
C PHE A 146 -39.18 -32.30 -19.65
N SER A 147 -38.87 -33.57 -19.51
CA SER A 147 -37.88 -34.23 -20.34
C SER A 147 -38.29 -35.67 -20.60
N ASP A 148 -38.05 -36.13 -21.82
CA ASP A 148 -38.32 -37.51 -22.22
C ASP A 148 -37.19 -38.04 -23.09
N LEU A 149 -36.83 -39.31 -22.86
CA LEU A 149 -35.80 -40.03 -23.58
C LEU A 149 -36.49 -41.18 -24.33
N VAL A 150 -36.68 -40.98 -25.63
CA VAL A 150 -37.45 -41.88 -26.50
C VAL A 150 -36.78 -43.25 -26.64
N LEU A 151 -35.44 -43.30 -26.54
CA LEU A 151 -34.64 -44.54 -26.61
C LEU A 151 -33.63 -44.62 -25.45
N PRO A 152 -33.99 -45.27 -24.33
CA PRO A 152 -33.14 -45.36 -23.14
C PRO A 152 -31.77 -46.02 -23.37
N GLU A 153 -31.67 -46.93 -24.34
CA GLU A 153 -30.44 -47.68 -24.66
C GLU A 153 -29.31 -46.78 -25.18
N LYS A 154 -29.63 -45.59 -25.72
CA LYS A 154 -28.65 -44.64 -26.27
C LYS A 154 -28.17 -43.59 -25.26
N TYR A 155 -28.46 -43.76 -23.97
CA TYR A 155 -28.17 -42.75 -22.94
C TYR A 155 -26.69 -42.29 -22.95
N ASN A 156 -25.75 -43.23 -22.98
CA ASN A 156 -24.31 -42.90 -22.91
C ASN A 156 -23.78 -42.23 -24.19
N GLU A 157 -24.45 -42.42 -25.34
CA GLU A 157 -24.12 -41.75 -26.60
C GLU A 157 -24.66 -40.32 -26.62
N ILE A 158 -25.85 -40.09 -26.05
CA ILE A 158 -26.56 -38.80 -26.03
C ILE A 158 -26.05 -37.89 -24.89
N PHE A 159 -25.55 -38.51 -23.82
CA PHE A 159 -24.99 -37.85 -22.65
C PHE A 159 -23.55 -38.32 -22.42
N PRO A 160 -22.60 -38.01 -23.32
CA PRO A 160 -21.19 -38.26 -23.05
C PRO A 160 -20.81 -37.50 -21.77
N PRO A 161 -19.98 -38.09 -20.87
CA PRO A 161 -19.55 -37.41 -19.66
C PRO A 161 -18.91 -36.08 -20.05
N SER A 162 -19.60 -34.98 -19.74
CA SER A 162 -19.19 -33.66 -20.18
C SER A 162 -17.85 -33.32 -19.53
N GLU A 163 -16.79 -33.14 -20.31
CA GLU A 163 -15.77 -32.17 -19.94
C GLU A 163 -16.47 -30.82 -19.89
N GLN A 164 -16.88 -30.40 -18.69
CA GLN A 164 -17.24 -29.01 -18.44
C GLN A 164 -16.00 -28.19 -18.79
N LYS A 165 -15.96 -27.59 -19.99
CA LYS A 165 -15.06 -26.47 -20.24
C LYS A 165 -15.44 -25.40 -19.24
N GLN A 166 -14.69 -25.36 -18.14
CA GLN A 166 -14.81 -24.31 -17.14
C GLN A 166 -14.65 -22.97 -17.89
N PRO A 167 -15.50 -21.97 -17.62
CA PRO A 167 -15.30 -20.65 -18.20
C PRO A 167 -13.86 -20.22 -17.90
N GLU A 168 -13.14 -19.73 -18.92
CA GLU A 168 -11.75 -19.31 -18.76
C GLU A 168 -11.66 -18.30 -17.61
N LYS A 169 -10.92 -18.69 -16.57
CA LYS A 169 -10.72 -17.82 -15.42
C LYS A 169 -9.81 -16.67 -15.82
N ARG A 170 -10.18 -15.47 -15.38
CA ARG A 170 -9.35 -14.30 -15.57
C ARG A 170 -8.16 -14.34 -14.62
N ASN A 171 -6.96 -14.31 -15.20
CA ASN A 171 -5.73 -14.21 -14.44
C ASN A 171 -5.52 -12.79 -13.90
N ILE A 172 -5.22 -12.70 -12.61
CA ILE A 172 -4.82 -11.45 -11.96
C ILE A 172 -3.51 -11.63 -11.19
N THR A 173 -2.75 -10.54 -11.07
CA THR A 173 -1.67 -10.38 -10.09
C THR A 173 -2.18 -9.50 -8.96
N LEU A 174 -2.17 -10.01 -7.72
CA LEU A 174 -2.59 -9.26 -6.55
C LEU A 174 -1.35 -8.79 -5.78
N THR A 175 -1.19 -7.48 -5.63
CA THR A 175 -0.07 -6.88 -4.87
C THR A 175 -0.56 -6.27 -3.57
N LEU A 176 0.00 -6.70 -2.45
CA LEU A 176 -0.28 -6.14 -1.13
C LEU A 176 0.78 -5.11 -0.73
N GLY A 177 0.38 -3.84 -0.61
CA GLY A 177 1.19 -2.80 -0.01
C GLY A 177 1.21 -2.95 1.51
N VAL A 178 2.40 -2.99 2.11
CA VAL A 178 2.60 -3.12 3.56
C VAL A 178 3.38 -1.91 4.06
N PHE A 179 2.75 -1.10 4.90
CA PHE A 179 3.27 0.22 5.29
C PHE A 179 3.60 0.24 6.79
N PHE A 180 4.88 0.14 7.16
CA PHE A 180 5.37 0.15 8.54
C PHE A 180 5.81 1.55 8.99
N ASP A 181 5.05 2.17 9.89
CA ASP A 181 5.33 3.54 10.31
C ASP A 181 6.53 3.67 11.30
N GLY A 182 7.01 4.90 11.47
CA GLY A 182 8.14 5.24 12.33
C GLY A 182 7.86 5.07 13.83
N THR A 183 8.91 4.97 14.64
CA THR A 183 8.77 4.86 16.11
C THR A 183 7.98 6.03 16.67
N GLY A 184 7.01 5.77 17.54
CA GLY A 184 6.18 6.83 18.11
C GLY A 184 5.23 7.50 17.11
N ASN A 185 5.03 6.97 15.90
CA ASN A 185 4.08 7.51 14.92
C ASN A 185 2.86 6.61 14.79
N ASN A 186 1.66 7.20 14.83
CA ASN A 186 0.42 6.47 14.70
C ASN A 186 -0.64 7.34 14.02
N ALA A 187 -0.98 7.03 12.77
CA ALA A 187 -1.94 7.82 12.01
C ALA A 187 -3.32 7.94 12.66
N VAL A 188 -3.78 6.93 13.40
CA VAL A 188 -5.06 6.96 14.11
C VAL A 188 -4.99 7.92 15.30
N ASN A 189 -3.90 7.86 16.08
CA ASN A 189 -3.71 8.76 17.23
C ASN A 189 -3.55 10.22 16.77
N THR A 190 -2.77 10.44 15.71
CA THR A 190 -2.66 11.75 15.05
C THR A 190 -4.03 12.24 14.58
N GLN A 191 -4.81 11.42 13.87
CA GLN A 191 -6.15 11.79 13.40
C GLN A 191 -7.09 12.15 14.56
N ASN A 192 -7.08 11.36 15.63
CA ASN A 192 -7.89 11.61 16.83
C ASN A 192 -7.51 12.95 17.47
N MET A 193 -6.21 13.26 17.56
CA MET A 193 -5.76 14.54 18.08
C MET A 193 -6.14 15.72 17.17
N LEU A 194 -5.96 15.58 15.85
CA LEU A 194 -6.35 16.61 14.89
C LEU A 194 -7.86 16.89 14.94
N ALA A 195 -8.69 15.86 15.11
CA ALA A 195 -10.12 16.01 15.30
C ALA A 195 -10.47 16.78 16.58
N ALA A 196 -9.81 16.44 17.70
CA ALA A 196 -9.94 17.16 18.97
C ALA A 196 -9.52 18.64 18.85
N CYS A 197 -8.44 18.93 18.13
CA CYS A 197 -7.95 20.29 17.92
C CYS A 197 -8.83 21.11 16.96
N THR A 198 -9.35 20.48 15.91
CA THR A 198 -10.26 21.13 14.95
C THR A 198 -11.56 21.55 15.63
N ALA A 199 -12.09 20.69 16.51
CA ALA A 199 -13.27 21.00 17.33
C ALA A 199 -13.05 22.22 18.25
N ALA A 200 -11.79 22.50 18.61
CA ALA A 200 -11.39 23.64 19.43
C ALA A 200 -10.83 24.83 18.63
N HIS A 201 -10.91 24.80 17.30
CA HIS A 201 -10.44 25.85 16.37
C HIS A 201 -8.93 26.22 16.52
N PHE A 202 -8.07 25.25 16.81
CA PHE A 202 -6.63 25.49 16.90
C PHE A 202 -5.95 25.48 15.51
N ASP A 203 -5.02 26.42 15.29
CA ASP A 203 -4.17 26.44 14.11
C ASP A 203 -2.87 25.64 14.34
N LEU A 204 -2.70 24.56 13.59
CA LEU A 204 -1.52 23.70 13.64
C LEU A 204 -0.29 24.30 12.93
N SER A 205 -0.48 25.44 12.27
CA SER A 205 0.61 26.25 11.72
C SER A 205 1.25 27.15 12.78
N ASP A 206 0.70 27.20 13.99
CA ASP A 206 1.32 27.86 15.12
C ASP A 206 2.65 27.15 15.48
N PRO A 207 3.80 27.86 15.51
CA PRO A 207 5.08 27.26 15.88
C PRO A 207 5.13 26.61 17.28
N ASP A 208 4.17 26.94 18.16
CA ASP A 208 4.03 26.37 19.50
C ASP A 208 2.92 25.29 19.59
N ALA A 209 2.42 24.80 18.43
CA ALA A 209 1.35 23.81 18.34
C ALA A 209 1.63 22.52 19.13
N GLU A 210 2.88 22.07 19.23
CA GLU A 210 3.24 20.88 20.01
C GLU A 210 2.84 21.00 21.49
N SER A 211 3.02 22.18 22.09
CA SER A 211 2.63 22.42 23.49
C SER A 211 1.11 22.43 23.66
N ILE A 212 0.39 22.93 22.66
CA ILE A 212 -1.07 22.90 22.62
C ILE A 212 -1.55 21.44 22.54
N LEU A 213 -0.98 20.65 21.62
CA LEU A 213 -1.29 19.23 21.44
C LEU A 213 -1.01 18.43 22.71
N ALA A 214 0.12 18.67 23.37
CA ALA A 214 0.49 17.99 24.61
C ALA A 214 -0.52 18.29 25.74
N ARG A 215 -0.95 19.56 25.88
CA ARG A 215 -1.99 19.93 26.84
C ARG A 215 -3.34 19.32 26.47
N THR A 216 -3.73 19.33 25.21
CA THR A 216 -4.98 18.70 24.74
C THR A 216 -4.98 17.19 25.00
N ALA A 217 -3.86 16.49 24.76
CA ALA A 217 -3.71 15.07 25.11
C ALA A 217 -3.94 14.83 26.60
N GLN A 218 -3.37 15.68 27.45
CA GLN A 218 -3.52 15.57 28.89
C GLN A 218 -4.96 15.82 29.34
N GLU A 219 -5.57 16.91 28.87
CA GLU A 219 -6.88 17.37 29.32
C GLU A 219 -8.04 16.54 28.77
N GLN A 220 -7.99 16.14 27.49
CA GLN A 220 -9.10 15.48 26.82
C GLN A 220 -8.95 13.96 26.75
N MET A 221 -7.71 13.45 26.78
CA MET A 221 -7.44 12.02 26.60
C MET A 221 -6.80 11.39 27.85
N GLY A 222 -6.35 12.19 28.83
CA GLY A 222 -5.67 11.69 30.03
C GLY A 222 -4.26 11.15 29.75
N ILE A 223 -3.64 11.53 28.62
CA ILE A 223 -2.34 11.00 28.16
C ILE A 223 -1.30 12.13 28.21
N SER A 224 -0.10 11.86 28.75
CA SER A 224 0.96 12.88 28.85
C SER A 224 2.36 12.28 28.78
N GLY A 225 3.36 13.14 28.63
CA GLY A 225 4.77 12.77 28.60
C GLY A 225 5.08 11.75 27.50
N THR A 226 5.84 10.71 27.83
CA THR A 226 6.23 9.67 26.88
C THR A 226 5.05 8.86 26.35
N GLY A 227 3.88 8.92 26.98
CA GLY A 227 2.67 8.23 26.50
C GLY A 227 1.95 8.98 25.37
N ALA A 228 2.30 10.25 25.11
CA ALA A 228 1.61 11.13 24.17
C ALA A 228 2.41 11.43 22.88
N ILE A 229 3.55 10.78 22.65
CA ILE A 229 4.47 11.09 21.54
C ILE A 229 3.76 10.98 20.18
N SER A 230 2.96 9.94 19.97
CA SER A 230 2.19 9.72 18.75
C SER A 230 1.01 10.66 18.56
N TYR A 231 0.64 11.38 19.62
CA TYR A 231 -0.44 12.35 19.63
C TYR A 231 0.05 13.78 19.37
N THR A 232 1.33 14.07 19.59
CA THR A 232 1.90 15.42 19.41
C THR A 232 2.69 15.59 18.11
N GLY A 233 2.89 14.51 17.35
CA GLY A 233 3.56 14.51 16.04
C GLY A 233 2.64 14.74 14.84
N GLY A 234 3.25 14.93 13.67
CA GLY A 234 2.58 15.02 12.37
C GLY A 234 2.51 13.67 11.63
N TYR A 235 1.93 13.67 10.43
CA TYR A 235 1.92 12.49 9.56
C TYR A 235 3.28 12.21 8.93
N THR A 236 3.64 10.94 8.83
CA THR A 236 4.86 10.49 8.14
C THR A 236 4.63 10.27 6.64
N ASN A 237 5.73 10.11 5.90
CA ASN A 237 5.69 9.69 4.50
C ASN A 237 5.13 8.28 4.34
N ILE A 238 5.18 7.42 5.35
CA ILE A 238 4.54 6.10 5.31
C ILE A 238 3.02 6.23 5.31
N HIS A 239 2.48 7.12 6.15
CA HIS A 239 1.06 7.46 6.10
C HIS A 239 0.67 7.99 4.71
N TRP A 240 1.42 8.93 4.15
CA TRP A 240 1.10 9.52 2.85
C TRP A 240 1.21 8.51 1.70
N LEU A 241 2.21 7.64 1.71
CA LEU A 241 2.32 6.55 0.73
C LEU A 241 1.12 5.62 0.81
N ASN A 242 0.70 5.20 2.01
CA ASN A 242 -0.48 4.36 2.19
C ASN A 242 -1.76 5.05 1.69
N THR A 243 -1.95 6.34 1.98
CA THR A 243 -3.11 7.13 1.54
C THR A 243 -3.16 7.27 0.01
N LEU A 244 -2.00 7.47 -0.62
CA LEU A 244 -1.87 7.60 -2.06
C LEU A 244 -1.87 6.25 -2.78
N TYR A 245 -1.59 5.13 -2.10
CA TYR A 245 -1.54 3.82 -2.72
C TYR A 245 -2.90 3.46 -3.34
N LYS A 246 -2.89 3.09 -4.62
CA LYS A 246 -4.12 2.90 -5.39
C LYS A 246 -4.68 1.51 -5.17
N THR A 247 -5.87 1.39 -4.56
CA THR A 247 -6.53 0.09 -4.28
C THR A 247 -7.75 -0.17 -5.16
N ASP A 248 -8.17 0.81 -5.94
CA ASP A 248 -9.31 0.81 -6.86
C ASP A 248 -8.86 0.63 -8.32
N LEU A 249 -7.88 -0.26 -8.55
CA LEU A 249 -7.44 -0.58 -9.91
C LEU A 249 -8.54 -1.34 -10.66
N PRO A 250 -8.81 -1.00 -11.94
CA PRO A 250 -9.71 -1.80 -12.75
C PRO A 250 -9.18 -3.23 -12.83
N ILE A 251 -10.00 -4.20 -12.40
CA ILE A 251 -9.72 -5.65 -12.55
C ILE A 251 -9.38 -5.96 -14.01
N ASP A 252 -9.88 -5.14 -14.94
CA ASP A 252 -9.62 -5.31 -16.36
C ASP A 252 -8.15 -5.28 -16.78
N SER A 253 -7.33 -4.60 -15.98
CA SER A 253 -5.89 -4.47 -16.19
C SER A 253 -5.10 -5.76 -15.92
N GLY A 254 -5.70 -6.78 -15.29
CA GLY A 254 -4.99 -7.97 -14.79
C GLY A 254 -4.11 -7.69 -13.57
N GLN A 255 -4.10 -6.46 -13.05
CA GLN A 255 -3.36 -6.03 -11.86
C GLN A 255 -4.34 -5.56 -10.80
N ALA A 256 -4.08 -5.95 -9.56
CA ALA A 256 -4.84 -5.54 -8.39
C ALA A 256 -3.89 -5.13 -7.26
N GLN A 257 -4.33 -4.17 -6.46
CA GLN A 257 -3.57 -3.65 -5.33
C GLN A 257 -4.46 -3.57 -4.09
N ALA A 258 -3.98 -4.10 -2.97
CA ALA A 258 -4.58 -3.95 -1.65
C ALA A 258 -3.53 -3.37 -0.70
N ALA A 259 -3.92 -2.88 0.48
CA ALA A 259 -2.98 -2.27 1.42
C ALA A 259 -3.27 -2.66 2.87
N ILE A 260 -2.20 -2.74 3.66
CA ILE A 260 -2.23 -2.77 5.13
C ILE A 260 -1.31 -1.70 5.69
N TYR A 261 -1.76 -1.02 6.73
CA TYR A 261 -0.98 -0.02 7.45
C TYR A 261 -0.72 -0.53 8.87
N VAL A 262 0.56 -0.52 9.23
CA VAL A 262 1.06 -0.97 10.52
C VAL A 262 1.63 0.23 11.22
N GLU A 263 1.00 0.60 12.33
CA GLU A 263 1.42 1.70 13.17
C GLU A 263 2.85 1.52 13.73
N GLY A 264 3.42 2.63 14.17
CA GLY A 264 4.80 2.73 14.61
C GLY A 264 5.13 1.89 15.84
N ILE A 265 6.39 1.45 15.90
CA ILE A 265 6.97 0.81 17.09
C ILE A 265 6.74 1.72 18.30
N GLY A 266 6.34 1.13 19.43
CA GLY A 266 6.01 1.85 20.65
C GLY A 266 4.61 2.47 20.71
N THR A 267 3.75 2.24 19.72
CA THR A 267 2.38 2.81 19.68
C THR A 267 1.32 1.74 19.46
N GLU A 268 0.09 2.01 19.87
CA GLU A 268 -1.11 1.25 19.53
C GLU A 268 -2.29 2.21 19.31
N ALA A 269 -3.13 1.93 18.31
CA ALA A 269 -4.24 2.78 17.92
C ALA A 269 -5.21 2.99 19.09
N GLY A 270 -5.41 4.26 19.45
CA GLY A 270 -6.29 4.70 20.53
C GLY A 270 -5.75 4.46 21.94
N LYS A 271 -4.49 3.99 22.09
CA LYS A 271 -3.88 3.71 23.40
C LYS A 271 -2.67 4.62 23.67
N PRO A 272 -2.32 4.85 24.95
CA PRO A 272 -1.07 5.51 25.33
C PRO A 272 0.15 4.78 24.75
N ASP A 273 1.17 5.54 24.39
CA ASP A 273 2.42 4.97 23.85
C ASP A 273 3.20 4.18 24.91
N SER A 274 3.84 3.11 24.45
CA SER A 274 4.64 2.20 25.27
C SER A 274 6.08 2.69 25.38
N MET A 275 6.47 3.14 26.57
CA MET A 275 7.84 3.58 26.87
C MET A 275 8.90 2.51 26.52
N ILE A 276 8.60 1.24 26.80
CA ILE A 276 9.54 0.12 26.53
C ILE A 276 9.72 -0.05 25.02
N GLY A 277 8.62 -0.07 24.25
CA GLY A 277 8.68 -0.16 22.79
C GLY A 277 9.39 1.04 22.16
N LEU A 278 9.10 2.25 22.63
CA LEU A 278 9.76 3.48 22.20
C LEU A 278 11.27 3.49 22.51
N SER A 279 11.69 2.97 23.66
CA SER A 279 13.09 3.03 24.08
C SER A 279 13.93 1.92 23.44
N PHE A 280 13.41 0.70 23.38
CA PHE A 280 14.23 -0.48 23.06
C PHE A 280 13.82 -1.21 21.78
N GLY A 281 12.68 -0.86 21.16
CA GLY A 281 12.22 -1.51 19.93
C GLY A 281 11.79 -2.98 20.10
N VAL A 282 11.55 -3.42 21.34
CA VAL A 282 11.18 -4.80 21.71
C VAL A 282 9.81 -4.85 22.38
N ALA A 283 9.46 -6.03 22.93
CA ALA A 283 8.19 -6.33 23.60
C ALA A 283 6.98 -6.21 22.64
N ASP A 284 5.78 -6.04 23.21
CA ASP A 284 4.49 -6.15 22.50
C ASP A 284 4.28 -5.09 21.41
N THR A 285 5.08 -4.03 21.41
CA THR A 285 5.05 -2.96 20.40
C THR A 285 6.38 -2.84 19.63
N GLY A 286 7.26 -3.84 19.75
CA GLY A 286 8.56 -3.88 19.08
C GLY A 286 8.51 -4.28 17.61
N VAL A 287 9.68 -4.39 16.98
CA VAL A 287 9.81 -4.67 15.54
C VAL A 287 9.14 -5.99 15.15
N ILE A 288 9.43 -7.09 15.86
CA ILE A 288 8.84 -8.41 15.58
C ILE A 288 7.32 -8.37 15.75
N ALA A 289 6.83 -7.80 16.87
CA ALA A 289 5.41 -7.68 17.14
C ALA A 289 4.66 -6.88 16.05
N LYS A 290 5.26 -5.82 15.49
CA LYS A 290 4.69 -5.09 14.36
C LYS A 290 4.70 -5.92 13.07
N THR A 291 5.72 -6.75 12.81
CA THR A 291 5.65 -7.68 11.68
C THR A 291 4.57 -8.76 11.88
N ASP A 292 4.37 -9.27 13.09
CA ASP A 292 3.30 -10.22 13.38
C ASP A 292 1.91 -9.59 13.25
N LEU A 293 1.78 -8.31 13.62
CA LEU A 293 0.58 -7.53 13.37
C LEU A 293 0.31 -7.41 11.86
N ALA A 294 1.34 -7.16 11.04
CA ALA A 294 1.22 -7.15 9.58
C ALA A 294 0.68 -8.50 9.07
N VAL A 295 1.27 -9.62 9.52
CA VAL A 295 0.84 -10.98 9.14
C VAL A 295 -0.63 -11.21 9.50
N LYS A 296 -1.06 -10.82 10.70
CA LYS A 296 -2.47 -10.94 11.14
C LYS A 296 -3.42 -10.13 10.26
N GLN A 297 -2.99 -9.02 9.68
CA GLN A 297 -3.81 -8.18 8.81
C GLN A 297 -3.92 -8.68 7.36
N ILE A 298 -2.96 -9.48 6.86
CA ILE A 298 -2.92 -9.96 5.47
C ILE A 298 -4.25 -10.61 5.05
N ALA A 299 -4.73 -11.59 5.83
CA ALA A 299 -5.95 -12.33 5.50
C ALA A 299 -7.18 -11.40 5.40
N GLY A 300 -7.28 -10.43 6.31
CA GLY A 300 -8.35 -9.44 6.32
C GLY A 300 -8.31 -8.51 5.13
N ALA A 301 -7.12 -8.03 4.74
CA ALA A 301 -6.94 -7.15 3.59
C ALA A 301 -7.28 -7.84 2.26
N ILE A 302 -6.87 -9.11 2.09
CA ILE A 302 -7.21 -9.89 0.90
C ILE A 302 -8.73 -10.12 0.83
N LYS A 303 -9.37 -10.49 1.95
CA LYS A 303 -10.83 -10.68 2.00
C LYS A 303 -11.56 -9.39 1.65
N LYS A 304 -11.16 -8.28 2.27
CA LYS A 304 -11.73 -6.96 1.98
C LYS A 304 -11.62 -6.61 0.50
N PHE A 305 -10.46 -6.83 -0.12
CA PHE A 305 -10.29 -6.60 -1.56
C PHE A 305 -11.30 -7.42 -2.38
N PHE A 306 -11.45 -8.72 -2.11
CA PHE A 306 -12.43 -9.53 -2.83
C PHE A 306 -13.87 -9.11 -2.54
N ASP A 307 -14.18 -8.69 -1.32
CA ASP A 307 -15.50 -8.19 -0.94
C ASP A 307 -15.85 -6.91 -1.72
N ASP A 308 -14.90 -5.96 -1.80
CA ASP A 308 -15.08 -4.68 -2.50
C ASP A 308 -15.33 -4.85 -4.01
N ILE A 309 -14.79 -5.90 -4.65
CA ILE A 309 -14.95 -6.15 -6.09
C ILE A 309 -16.13 -7.06 -6.45
N ARG A 310 -16.78 -7.71 -5.47
CA ARG A 310 -17.88 -8.66 -5.72
C ARG A 310 -19.07 -8.04 -6.44
N GLU A 311 -19.29 -6.75 -6.26
CA GLU A 311 -20.38 -6.02 -6.93
C GLU A 311 -20.11 -5.85 -8.43
N PHE A 312 -18.85 -5.89 -8.86
CA PHE A 312 -18.43 -5.62 -10.22
C PHE A 312 -17.99 -6.88 -10.98
N VAL A 313 -17.46 -7.89 -10.28
CA VAL A 313 -16.90 -9.11 -10.88
C VAL A 313 -17.24 -10.36 -10.07
N SER A 314 -17.57 -11.45 -10.77
CA SER A 314 -17.75 -12.76 -10.15
C SER A 314 -16.41 -13.33 -9.66
N VAL A 315 -16.17 -13.32 -8.35
CA VAL A 315 -14.91 -13.80 -7.74
C VAL A 315 -14.53 -15.23 -8.16
N PRO A 316 -15.45 -16.20 -8.30
CA PRO A 316 -15.12 -17.55 -8.81
C PRO A 316 -14.55 -17.58 -10.24
N SER A 317 -14.75 -16.52 -11.02
CA SER A 317 -14.17 -16.37 -12.36
C SER A 317 -12.73 -15.84 -12.33
N LEU A 318 -12.18 -15.52 -11.15
CA LEU A 318 -10.82 -15.01 -11.00
C LEU A 318 -9.84 -16.13 -10.62
N LYS A 319 -8.62 -16.00 -11.12
CA LYS A 319 -7.46 -16.81 -10.74
C LYS A 319 -6.31 -15.88 -10.39
N VAL A 320 -5.81 -15.96 -9.16
CA VAL A 320 -4.60 -15.24 -8.75
C VAL A 320 -3.40 -16.03 -9.24
N THR A 321 -2.75 -15.52 -10.28
CA THR A 321 -1.55 -16.15 -10.86
C THR A 321 -0.28 -15.77 -10.11
N GLU A 322 -0.28 -14.61 -9.45
CA GLU A 322 0.86 -14.14 -8.68
C GLU A 322 0.39 -13.26 -7.51
N PHE A 323 1.06 -13.43 -6.36
CA PHE A 323 0.87 -12.60 -5.18
C PHE A 323 2.18 -11.85 -4.88
N ARG A 324 2.13 -10.52 -4.87
CA ARG A 324 3.29 -9.66 -4.66
C ARG A 324 3.16 -8.81 -3.41
N PHE A 325 4.29 -8.32 -2.90
CA PHE A 325 4.36 -7.35 -1.82
C PHE A 325 5.12 -6.10 -2.25
N ASP A 326 4.58 -4.93 -1.91
CA ASP A 326 5.36 -3.69 -1.83
C ASP A 326 5.48 -3.29 -0.37
N ILE A 327 6.70 -3.21 0.13
CA ILE A 327 6.96 -3.04 1.55
C ILE A 327 7.60 -1.68 1.76
N PHE A 328 6.97 -0.85 2.56
CA PHE A 328 7.46 0.48 2.89
C PHE A 328 7.72 0.58 4.39
N GLY A 329 8.76 1.31 4.76
CA GLY A 329 9.04 1.54 6.18
C GLY A 329 9.87 2.79 6.47
N PHE A 330 9.64 3.39 7.63
CA PHE A 330 10.44 4.52 8.12
C PHE A 330 11.05 4.20 9.49
N SER A 331 12.32 4.55 9.73
CA SER A 331 12.98 4.39 11.03
C SER A 331 13.02 2.93 11.50
N ARG A 332 12.52 2.60 12.70
CA ARG A 332 12.29 1.20 13.11
C ARG A 332 11.23 0.49 12.29
N GLY A 333 10.28 1.22 11.69
CA GLY A 333 9.37 0.68 10.67
C GLY A 333 10.12 0.21 9.42
N ALA A 334 11.24 0.85 9.06
CA ALA A 334 12.12 0.33 8.01
C ALA A 334 12.85 -0.95 8.45
N ALA A 335 13.23 -1.06 9.73
CA ALA A 335 13.76 -2.32 10.26
C ALA A 335 12.69 -3.43 10.23
N ALA A 336 11.43 -3.11 10.56
CA ALA A 336 10.29 -4.03 10.42
C ALA A 336 10.04 -4.42 8.97
N ALA A 337 10.10 -3.47 8.02
CA ALA A 337 9.98 -3.74 6.59
C ALA A 337 11.06 -4.71 6.11
N ARG A 338 12.33 -4.49 6.52
CA ARG A 338 13.45 -5.38 6.19
C ARG A 338 13.28 -6.77 6.79
N HIS A 339 12.82 -6.85 8.04
CA HIS A 339 12.54 -8.12 8.71
C HIS A 339 11.39 -8.88 8.05
N PHE A 340 10.29 -8.19 7.75
CA PHE A 340 9.14 -8.77 7.06
C PHE A 340 9.50 -9.29 5.66
N ALA A 341 10.32 -8.55 4.91
CA ALA A 341 10.83 -9.01 3.61
C ALA A 341 11.66 -10.30 3.73
N ASN A 342 12.49 -10.41 4.77
CA ASN A 342 13.23 -11.65 5.06
C ASN A 342 12.29 -12.81 5.42
N ARG A 343 11.22 -12.55 6.19
CA ARG A 343 10.20 -13.58 6.49
C ARG A 343 9.54 -14.12 5.22
N ILE A 344 9.22 -13.25 4.27
CA ILE A 344 8.72 -13.66 2.94
C ILE A 344 9.75 -14.52 2.21
N GLN A 345 11.01 -14.06 2.14
CA GLN A 345 12.09 -14.79 1.46
C GLN A 345 12.36 -16.17 2.10
N MET A 346 12.17 -16.30 3.41
CA MET A 346 12.34 -17.55 4.15
C MET A 346 11.08 -18.45 4.14
N GLU A 347 10.06 -18.09 3.37
CA GLU A 347 8.79 -18.84 3.27
C GLU A 347 8.11 -19.06 4.63
N ASP A 348 8.04 -18.00 5.44
CA ASP A 348 7.39 -18.02 6.75
C ASP A 348 5.97 -18.61 6.67
N ARG A 349 5.73 -19.63 7.50
CA ARG A 349 4.47 -20.41 7.50
C ARG A 349 3.25 -19.55 7.86
N ASP A 350 3.40 -18.55 8.71
CA ASP A 350 2.29 -17.70 9.13
C ASP A 350 1.87 -16.78 8.00
N ILE A 351 2.82 -16.29 7.19
CA ILE A 351 2.53 -15.53 5.96
C ILE A 351 1.79 -16.42 4.95
N ILE A 352 2.29 -17.63 4.70
CA ILE A 352 1.64 -18.59 3.79
C ILE A 352 0.21 -18.88 4.23
N ASN A 353 0.01 -19.12 5.53
CA ASN A 353 -1.30 -19.39 6.10
C ASN A 353 -2.24 -18.18 5.99
N ALA A 354 -1.75 -16.97 6.25
CA ALA A 354 -2.55 -15.76 6.14
C ALA A 354 -2.97 -15.47 4.69
N ILE A 355 -2.07 -15.65 3.72
CA ILE A 355 -2.39 -15.53 2.29
C ILE A 355 -3.45 -16.57 1.89
N ARG A 356 -3.25 -17.85 2.25
CA ARG A 356 -4.19 -18.93 1.97
C ARG A 356 -5.58 -18.65 2.59
N GLN A 357 -5.61 -18.21 3.84
CA GLN A 357 -6.85 -17.86 4.54
C GLN A 357 -7.55 -16.65 3.90
N GLY A 358 -6.79 -15.67 3.40
CA GLY A 358 -7.31 -14.51 2.69
C GLY A 358 -7.92 -14.86 1.34
N LEU A 359 -7.22 -15.66 0.54
CA LEU A 359 -7.65 -16.11 -0.79
C LEU A 359 -8.86 -17.05 -0.72
N ASN A 360 -8.96 -17.85 0.34
CA ASN A 360 -10.07 -18.77 0.59
C ASN A 360 -10.35 -19.69 -0.63
N ASN A 361 -11.47 -19.52 -1.33
CA ASN A 361 -11.87 -20.33 -2.49
C ASN A 361 -11.36 -19.80 -3.84
N VAL A 362 -10.57 -18.72 -3.84
CA VAL A 362 -9.97 -18.18 -5.06
C VAL A 362 -8.80 -19.06 -5.48
N GLU A 363 -8.76 -19.45 -6.76
CA GLU A 363 -7.66 -20.27 -7.27
C GLU A 363 -6.36 -19.48 -7.25
N TYR A 364 -5.30 -20.08 -6.70
CA TYR A 364 -3.98 -19.49 -6.56
C TYR A 364 -2.90 -20.40 -7.15
N ALA A 365 -2.06 -19.85 -8.04
CA ALA A 365 -1.00 -20.58 -8.72
C ALA A 365 0.41 -19.98 -8.51
N GLY A 366 0.55 -18.98 -7.62
CA GLY A 366 1.81 -18.30 -7.34
C GLY A 366 2.63 -18.97 -6.22
N ALA A 367 3.76 -18.34 -5.87
CA ALA A 367 4.62 -18.80 -4.76
C ALA A 367 3.86 -18.77 -3.42
N PRO A 368 3.94 -19.80 -2.55
CA PRO A 368 3.11 -19.89 -1.35
C PRO A 368 3.19 -18.66 -0.42
N ALA A 369 4.39 -18.08 -0.26
CA ALA A 369 4.62 -16.89 0.55
C ALA A 369 4.53 -15.57 -0.24
N GLY A 370 4.18 -15.61 -1.52
CA GLY A 370 4.26 -14.48 -2.45
C GLY A 370 5.71 -14.11 -2.82
N LYS A 371 5.87 -12.96 -3.47
CA LYS A 371 7.18 -12.38 -3.82
C LYS A 371 7.23 -10.89 -3.48
N THR A 372 8.39 -10.37 -3.11
CA THR A 372 8.54 -8.94 -2.88
C THR A 372 8.91 -8.22 -4.17
N ARG A 373 8.07 -7.30 -4.62
CA ARG A 373 8.32 -6.44 -5.78
C ARG A 373 9.22 -5.28 -5.39
N PHE A 374 8.79 -4.48 -4.41
CA PHE A 374 9.49 -3.27 -4.02
C PHE A 374 9.70 -3.18 -2.51
N ILE A 375 10.88 -2.74 -2.09
CA ILE A 375 11.15 -2.30 -0.71
C ILE A 375 11.57 -0.83 -0.73
N GLY A 376 10.70 0.05 -0.25
CA GLY A 376 10.94 1.49 -0.15
C GLY A 376 11.12 1.94 1.29
N ILE A 377 12.34 2.23 1.70
CA ILE A 377 12.64 2.55 3.11
C ILE A 377 13.21 3.94 3.30
N PHE A 378 12.82 4.57 4.41
CA PHE A 378 13.33 5.85 4.88
C PHE A 378 14.17 5.64 6.13
N ASP A 379 15.43 6.01 6.04
CA ASP A 379 16.35 6.21 7.16
C ASP A 379 16.31 5.11 8.23
N THR A 380 16.62 3.86 7.84
CA THR A 380 16.58 2.70 8.74
C THR A 380 17.40 2.91 10.00
N VAL A 381 16.71 2.90 11.14
CA VAL A 381 17.30 2.89 12.48
C VAL A 381 16.74 1.66 13.18
N ALA A 382 17.54 0.60 13.34
CA ALA A 382 17.09 -0.59 14.05
C ALA A 382 16.92 -0.30 15.55
N ALA A 383 17.96 0.26 16.17
CA ALA A 383 17.99 0.72 17.56
C ALA A 383 17.29 -0.24 18.55
N ILE A 384 17.74 -1.50 18.55
CA ILE A 384 17.14 -2.57 19.34
C ILE A 384 17.99 -2.78 20.60
N GLY A 385 17.41 -2.52 21.77
CA GLY A 385 18.04 -2.82 23.06
C GLY A 385 17.58 -4.18 23.56
N THR A 386 18.48 -5.16 23.61
CA THR A 386 18.23 -6.50 24.15
C THR A 386 19.12 -6.76 25.36
N PRO A 387 18.75 -7.65 26.31
CA PRO A 387 19.66 -8.04 27.38
C PRO A 387 21.03 -8.53 26.86
N GLN A 388 21.04 -9.17 25.70
CA GLN A 388 22.25 -9.71 25.04
C GLN A 388 23.21 -8.62 24.56
N ASN A 389 22.73 -7.41 24.23
CA ASN A 389 23.56 -6.27 23.85
C ASN A 389 23.68 -5.21 24.97
N GLY A 390 23.38 -5.59 26.22
CA GLY A 390 23.46 -4.70 27.37
C GLY A 390 22.40 -3.60 27.38
N LEU A 391 21.25 -3.83 26.72
CA LEU A 391 20.19 -2.84 26.49
C LEU A 391 20.69 -1.60 25.73
N ASN A 392 21.77 -1.73 24.96
CA ASN A 392 22.32 -0.64 24.18
C ASN A 392 21.72 -0.64 22.76
N PRO A 393 20.79 0.29 22.44
CA PRO A 393 20.23 0.39 21.09
C PRO A 393 21.25 0.94 20.07
N HIS A 394 22.37 1.52 20.50
CA HIS A 394 23.44 2.00 19.63
C HIS A 394 24.44 0.88 19.33
N THR A 395 23.96 -0.23 18.76
CA THR A 395 24.82 -1.34 18.33
C THR A 395 24.33 -1.93 17.01
N ALA A 396 25.22 -2.60 16.29
CA ALA A 396 24.85 -3.38 15.11
C ALA A 396 24.03 -4.65 15.45
N ASN A 397 24.02 -5.08 16.72
CA ASN A 397 23.34 -6.29 17.14
C ASN A 397 21.83 -6.05 17.29
N THR A 398 21.06 -6.52 16.32
CA THR A 398 19.60 -6.40 16.26
C THR A 398 18.84 -7.58 16.90
N GLY A 399 19.55 -8.49 17.58
CA GLY A 399 18.95 -9.71 18.13
C GLY A 399 18.31 -10.56 17.04
N ASP A 400 17.07 -11.01 17.26
CA ASP A 400 16.31 -11.83 16.31
C ASP A 400 15.78 -11.06 15.08
N VAL A 401 15.91 -9.73 15.08
CA VAL A 401 15.46 -8.91 13.95
C VAL A 401 16.49 -8.96 12.83
N ASN A 402 16.20 -9.79 11.83
CA ASN A 402 16.97 -9.85 10.60
C ASN A 402 16.70 -8.63 9.70
N ILE A 403 17.63 -7.69 9.65
CA ILE A 403 17.58 -6.54 8.76
C ILE A 403 18.40 -6.72 7.47
N VAL A 404 19.08 -7.84 7.25
CA VAL A 404 19.96 -8.00 6.08
C VAL A 404 19.11 -8.17 4.81
N LEU A 405 19.31 -7.34 3.79
CA LEU A 405 18.60 -7.45 2.51
C LEU A 405 19.50 -8.13 1.48
N ARG A 406 19.52 -9.47 1.45
CA ARG A 406 20.33 -10.22 0.49
C ARG A 406 19.77 -10.08 -0.94
N PRO A 407 20.60 -10.16 -2.00
CA PRO A 407 20.11 -10.24 -3.37
C PRO A 407 19.02 -11.31 -3.52
N GLY A 408 17.91 -10.96 -4.18
CA GLY A 408 16.73 -11.82 -4.32
C GLY A 408 15.66 -11.66 -3.23
N VAL A 409 15.89 -10.84 -2.19
CA VAL A 409 14.85 -10.53 -1.18
C VAL A 409 13.69 -9.72 -1.77
N ALA A 410 13.95 -8.94 -2.81
CA ALA A 410 12.99 -8.17 -3.58
C ALA A 410 13.49 -7.92 -5.02
N GLU A 411 12.58 -7.57 -5.94
CA GLU A 411 12.96 -7.16 -7.30
C GLU A 411 13.69 -5.82 -7.30
N LYS A 412 13.21 -4.84 -6.52
CA LYS A 412 13.84 -3.54 -6.33
C LYS A 412 13.83 -3.12 -4.86
N VAL A 413 14.92 -2.51 -4.41
CA VAL A 413 15.04 -1.86 -3.09
C VAL A 413 15.56 -0.44 -3.30
N PHE A 414 14.99 0.51 -2.57
CA PHE A 414 15.47 1.89 -2.54
C PHE A 414 15.41 2.46 -1.12
N HIS A 415 16.53 3.01 -0.67
CA HIS A 415 16.66 3.58 0.67
C HIS A 415 17.03 5.06 0.59
N ILE A 416 16.20 5.93 1.16
CA ILE A 416 16.54 7.35 1.32
C ILE A 416 17.07 7.58 2.74
N THR A 417 18.23 8.23 2.89
CA THR A 417 18.88 8.47 4.18
C THR A 417 19.03 9.96 4.50
N ALA A 418 19.09 10.28 5.79
CA ALA A 418 19.20 11.63 6.30
C ALA A 418 20.67 12.10 6.36
N GLN A 419 21.03 13.12 5.59
CA GLN A 419 22.37 13.72 5.58
C GLN A 419 22.71 14.51 6.86
N HIS A 420 21.69 15.11 7.50
CA HIS A 420 21.87 15.98 8.66
C HIS A 420 21.39 15.35 9.98
N GLU A 421 21.12 14.04 9.98
CA GLU A 421 20.89 13.29 11.22
C GLU A 421 22.24 12.94 11.85
N CYS A 422 22.40 13.20 13.15
CA CYS A 422 23.65 12.96 13.86
C CYS A 422 23.42 12.62 15.35
N ARG A 423 22.19 12.25 15.75
CA ARG A 423 21.92 11.81 17.13
C ARG A 423 22.54 10.46 17.38
N PHE A 424 23.06 10.29 18.59
CA PHE A 424 23.60 9.02 19.07
C PHE A 424 22.57 7.89 18.94
N ASN A 425 21.33 8.08 19.38
CA ASN A 425 20.32 7.01 19.37
C ASN A 425 19.79 6.64 17.97
N PHE A 426 20.25 7.30 16.91
CA PHE A 426 19.72 7.16 15.55
C PHE A 426 20.77 6.63 14.57
N ALA A 427 21.57 5.64 14.97
CA ALA A 427 22.55 5.00 14.09
C ALA A 427 21.89 4.42 12.82
N LEU A 428 22.45 4.76 11.66
CA LEU A 428 21.93 4.34 10.36
C LEU A 428 22.29 2.87 10.11
N ASN A 429 21.34 2.10 9.58
CA ASN A 429 21.59 0.77 9.04
C ASN A 429 21.53 0.84 7.51
N SER A 430 22.68 0.97 6.87
CA SER A 430 22.84 1.14 5.43
C SER A 430 22.50 -0.14 4.65
N VAL A 431 22.03 0.02 3.42
CA VAL A 431 21.83 -1.07 2.44
C VAL A 431 22.93 -1.10 1.37
N GLN A 432 23.91 -0.20 1.45
CA GLN A 432 25.07 -0.22 0.57
C GLN A 432 26.03 -1.37 0.89
N PRO A 433 26.72 -1.92 -0.12
CA PRO A 433 26.66 -1.56 -1.54
C PRO A 433 25.58 -2.33 -2.34
N ALA A 434 24.85 -3.26 -1.71
CA ALA A 434 23.98 -4.18 -2.45
C ALA A 434 22.76 -3.52 -3.08
N TRP A 435 22.25 -2.45 -2.49
CA TRP A 435 21.06 -1.75 -2.97
C TRP A 435 21.28 -0.23 -3.13
N PRO A 436 20.56 0.41 -4.06
CA PRO A 436 20.56 1.86 -4.21
C PRO A 436 20.15 2.58 -2.91
N GLU A 437 21.02 3.46 -2.44
CA GLU A 437 20.83 4.30 -1.26
C GLU A 437 21.12 5.75 -1.62
N LEU A 438 20.17 6.66 -1.39
CA LEU A 438 20.29 8.09 -1.67
C LEU A 438 20.24 8.89 -0.38
N ALA A 439 21.34 9.56 -0.05
CA ALA A 439 21.37 10.56 1.01
C ALA A 439 20.75 11.87 0.51
N LEU A 440 19.73 12.39 1.20
CA LEU A 440 19.14 13.69 0.93
C LEU A 440 19.34 14.64 2.12
N PRO A 441 19.37 15.97 1.89
CA PRO A 441 19.37 16.96 2.96
C PRO A 441 18.26 16.68 3.95
N GLY A 442 18.52 16.79 5.25
CA GLY A 442 17.49 16.75 6.29
C GLY A 442 17.92 15.88 7.47
N ALA A 443 17.27 16.09 8.61
CA ALA A 443 17.30 15.17 9.74
C ALA A 443 16.36 13.97 9.52
N HIS A 444 16.32 13.05 10.48
CA HIS A 444 15.55 11.80 10.38
C HIS A 444 14.09 11.98 9.92
N SER A 445 13.35 12.89 10.56
CA SER A 445 11.94 13.16 10.24
C SER A 445 11.75 14.19 9.13
N ASP A 446 12.80 14.85 8.66
CA ASP A 446 12.75 15.58 7.38
C ASP A 446 12.72 14.59 6.20
N ILE A 447 13.30 13.41 6.37
CA ILE A 447 13.26 12.32 5.38
C ILE A 447 11.98 11.48 5.53
N GLY A 448 11.67 11.05 6.74
CA GLY A 448 10.53 10.17 7.00
C GLY A 448 9.19 10.87 7.22
N GLY A 449 9.17 12.19 7.42
CA GLY A 449 8.00 12.92 7.92
C GLY A 449 7.80 12.76 9.44
N GLY A 450 6.68 13.25 9.94
CA GLY A 450 6.34 13.23 11.37
C GLY A 450 6.52 14.56 12.12
N TYR A 451 7.13 15.56 11.48
CA TYR A 451 7.14 16.94 12.02
C TYR A 451 5.79 17.63 11.78
N LEU A 452 5.42 18.51 12.71
CA LEU A 452 4.27 19.43 12.52
C LEU A 452 4.55 20.41 11.38
N PRO A 453 3.51 21.03 10.78
CA PRO A 453 3.67 21.93 9.64
C PRO A 453 4.72 23.04 9.86
N VAL A 454 4.74 23.59 11.08
CA VAL A 454 5.68 24.62 11.52
C VAL A 454 6.12 24.30 12.95
N MET A 455 7.41 24.42 13.24
CA MET A 455 7.97 24.20 14.56
C MET A 455 8.96 25.30 14.96
N ARG A 456 9.00 25.63 16.24
CA ARG A 456 10.02 26.50 16.83
C ARG A 456 11.13 25.70 17.49
N GLU A 457 12.35 25.93 17.06
CA GLU A 457 13.55 25.33 17.65
C GLU A 457 14.24 26.30 18.61
N ASN A 458 14.41 25.84 19.85
CA ASN A 458 15.23 26.47 20.90
C ASN A 458 16.15 25.40 21.48
N LEU A 459 17.38 25.33 20.99
CA LEU A 459 18.26 24.19 21.15
C LEU A 459 19.58 24.58 21.80
N TYR A 460 20.05 23.72 22.69
CA TYR A 460 21.40 23.71 23.20
C TYR A 460 22.25 22.81 22.31
N LEU A 461 23.23 23.40 21.63
CA LEU A 461 24.13 22.71 20.71
C LEU A 461 25.40 22.20 21.41
N THR A 462 25.70 22.68 22.60
CA THR A 462 26.75 22.07 23.44
C THR A 462 26.13 21.61 24.73
N HIS A 463 26.73 20.58 25.32
CA HIS A 463 26.42 20.23 26.69
C HIS A 463 26.65 21.48 27.58
N PRO A 464 25.72 21.83 28.49
CA PRO A 464 25.93 22.88 29.46
C PRO A 464 27.22 22.67 30.26
N GLU A 465 28.19 23.55 30.07
CA GLU A 465 29.41 23.58 30.87
C GLU A 465 29.10 24.24 32.22
N VAL A 466 29.72 23.76 33.29
CA VAL A 466 29.48 24.25 34.65
C VAL A 466 30.79 24.48 35.40
N GLU A 467 30.85 25.59 36.13
CA GLU A 467 31.96 25.92 37.02
C GLU A 467 31.46 26.60 38.29
N THR A 468 32.07 26.32 39.44
CA THR A 468 31.83 27.07 40.68
C THR A 468 32.82 28.22 40.78
N VAL A 469 32.34 29.45 40.92
CA VAL A 469 33.14 30.69 40.98
C VAL A 469 32.70 31.60 42.12
N PRO A 470 33.53 32.56 42.56
CA PRO A 470 33.09 33.63 43.46
C PRO A 470 31.85 34.37 42.93
N LEU A 471 30.98 34.83 43.84
CA LEU A 471 29.68 35.40 43.49
C LEU A 471 29.76 36.58 42.52
N ASP A 472 30.80 37.40 42.64
CA ASP A 472 31.08 38.61 41.85
C ASP A 472 31.71 38.35 40.49
N THR A 473 32.10 37.10 40.19
CA THR A 473 32.72 36.75 38.90
C THR A 473 31.71 36.91 37.74
N PRO A 474 31.99 37.72 36.71
CA PRO A 474 31.14 37.82 35.52
C PRO A 474 31.05 36.48 34.78
N LEU A 475 29.85 36.10 34.31
CA LEU A 475 29.65 34.79 33.66
C LEU A 475 30.46 34.61 32.38
N THR A 476 30.71 35.70 31.64
CA THR A 476 31.54 35.71 30.43
C THR A 476 33.03 35.49 30.69
N ASP A 477 33.48 35.67 31.92
CA ASP A 477 34.90 35.54 32.28
C ASP A 477 35.24 34.13 32.80
N THR A 478 34.22 33.28 32.90
CA THR A 478 34.34 31.91 33.43
C THR A 478 35.04 30.98 32.42
N ARG A 479 35.63 29.89 32.93
CA ARG A 479 36.16 28.83 32.08
C ARG A 479 35.03 28.12 31.34
N ALA A 480 33.86 27.95 31.96
CA ALA A 480 32.69 27.37 31.32
C ALA A 480 32.32 28.13 30.03
N TYR A 481 32.27 29.47 30.07
CA TYR A 481 32.02 30.30 28.89
C TYR A 481 33.09 30.12 27.81
N ARG A 482 34.37 30.15 28.18
CA ARG A 482 35.48 29.95 27.24
C ARG A 482 35.42 28.58 26.55
N HIS A 483 35.22 27.50 27.32
CA HIS A 483 35.08 26.15 26.76
C HIS A 483 33.87 26.02 25.83
N ALA A 484 32.72 26.59 26.19
CA ALA A 484 31.56 26.60 25.31
C ALA A 484 31.87 27.31 23.98
N MET A 485 32.54 28.45 24.02
CA MET A 485 32.94 29.19 22.81
C MET A 485 34.01 28.47 21.98
N GLU A 486 34.90 27.68 22.59
CA GLU A 486 35.89 26.83 21.89
C GLU A 486 35.23 25.73 21.06
N GLN A 487 33.99 25.34 21.35
CA GLN A 487 33.23 24.39 20.53
C GLN A 487 32.68 25.02 19.24
N LEU A 488 32.52 26.35 19.17
CA LEU A 488 31.88 27.00 18.02
C LEU A 488 32.60 26.75 16.68
N PRO A 489 33.95 26.81 16.59
CA PRO A 489 34.66 26.43 15.38
C PRO A 489 34.44 24.95 14.99
N ILE A 490 34.32 24.05 15.95
CA ILE A 490 34.08 22.61 15.70
C ILE A 490 32.69 22.44 15.08
N LEU A 491 31.66 23.08 15.64
CA LEU A 491 30.31 23.04 15.08
C LEU A 491 30.27 23.63 13.66
N LYS A 492 31.03 24.70 13.38
CA LYS A 492 31.14 25.31 12.04
C LYS A 492 31.80 24.41 11.00
N LEU A 493 32.66 23.49 11.43
CA LEU A 493 33.33 22.51 10.55
C LEU A 493 32.52 21.23 10.35
N SER A 494 31.53 20.96 11.21
CA SER A 494 30.64 19.81 11.05
C SER A 494 29.86 19.89 9.74
N ALA A 495 29.96 18.86 8.90
CA ALA A 495 29.18 18.76 7.67
C ALA A 495 27.67 18.85 7.92
N VAL A 496 27.22 18.38 9.10
CA VAL A 496 25.82 18.35 9.49
C VAL A 496 25.32 19.73 9.92
N LEU A 497 26.08 20.42 10.77
CA LEU A 497 25.64 21.71 11.33
C LEU A 497 26.04 22.92 10.51
N ALA A 498 27.08 22.85 9.68
CA ALA A 498 27.59 24.00 8.94
C ALA A 498 26.50 24.71 8.11
N PRO A 499 25.58 24.02 7.39
CA PRO A 499 24.47 24.68 6.69
C PRO A 499 23.51 25.43 7.62
N LEU A 500 23.22 24.86 8.79
CA LEU A 500 22.34 25.50 9.79
C LEU A 500 23.01 26.74 10.39
N ILE A 501 24.31 26.67 10.69
CA ILE A 501 25.09 27.79 11.27
C ILE A 501 25.32 28.92 10.25
N ARG A 502 25.40 28.62 8.94
CA ARG A 502 25.50 29.66 7.91
C ARG A 502 24.19 30.43 7.73
N THR A 503 23.07 29.85 8.14
CA THR A 503 21.74 30.43 7.93
C THR A 503 21.11 31.00 9.19
N TYR A 504 21.65 30.66 10.37
CA TYR A 504 21.20 31.13 11.68
C TYR A 504 22.35 31.41 12.64
N ASP A 505 22.19 32.45 13.46
CA ASP A 505 23.18 32.82 14.48
C ASP A 505 23.21 31.83 15.65
N ILE A 506 24.42 31.42 16.02
CA ILE A 506 24.72 30.69 17.25
C ILE A 506 25.22 31.68 18.28
N THR A 507 24.58 31.71 19.45
CA THR A 507 25.00 32.54 20.57
C THR A 507 25.40 31.68 21.76
N ALA A 508 26.14 32.24 22.71
CA ALA A 508 26.35 31.61 24.00
C ALA A 508 25.26 32.06 24.98
N ASP A 509 24.56 31.10 25.57
CA ASP A 509 23.66 31.34 26.69
C ASP A 509 24.44 31.14 27.99
N VAL A 510 24.26 32.05 28.94
CA VAL A 510 24.91 32.00 30.25
C VAL A 510 23.89 32.21 31.36
N TRP A 511 23.97 31.41 32.42
CA TRP A 511 23.10 31.53 33.59
C TRP A 511 23.84 31.12 34.87
N GLU A 512 23.24 31.38 36.01
CA GLU A 512 23.85 31.11 37.32
C GLU A 512 22.89 30.48 38.33
N ASP A 513 23.47 29.68 39.23
CA ASP A 513 22.82 29.22 40.45
C ASP A 513 23.59 29.71 41.68
N THR A 514 22.97 30.62 42.43
CA THR A 514 23.54 31.21 43.64
C THR A 514 23.23 30.41 44.92
N ARG A 515 22.53 29.26 44.82
CA ARG A 515 22.17 28.39 45.96
C ARG A 515 23.33 27.46 46.34
N MET A 516 24.49 28.05 46.60
CA MET A 516 25.70 27.35 47.01
C MET A 516 26.07 27.69 48.45
N PRO A 517 26.56 26.72 49.25
CA PRO A 517 27.09 27.02 50.58
C PRO A 517 28.32 27.94 50.44
N ALA A 518 28.48 28.87 51.38
CA ALA A 518 29.65 29.75 51.39
C ALA A 518 30.94 28.93 51.57
N HIS A 519 31.97 29.25 50.79
CA HIS A 519 33.27 28.61 50.90
C HIS A 519 34.05 29.20 52.08
N PRO A 520 34.69 28.37 52.93
CA PRO A 520 35.36 28.82 54.15
C PRO A 520 36.44 29.91 53.96
N ARG A 521 37.02 30.02 52.76
CA ARG A 521 38.08 31.01 52.44
C ARG A 521 37.71 32.01 51.34
N GLU A 522 36.78 31.65 50.45
CA GLU A 522 36.46 32.43 49.25
C GLU A 522 35.12 33.15 49.37
N GLY A 523 34.37 32.93 50.46
CA GLY A 523 33.11 33.61 50.73
C GLY A 523 31.95 33.05 49.90
N MET A 524 31.04 33.94 49.49
CA MET A 524 29.87 33.56 48.71
C MET A 524 30.27 33.10 47.30
N GLN A 525 29.69 32.00 46.85
CA GLN A 525 29.96 31.40 45.54
C GLN A 525 28.68 31.24 44.73
N LYS A 526 28.83 31.02 43.43
CA LYS A 526 27.77 30.62 42.50
C LYS A 526 28.25 29.53 41.55
N ARG A 527 27.33 28.74 41.02
CA ARG A 527 27.60 27.93 39.82
C ARG A 527 27.29 28.77 38.60
N ALA A 528 28.28 28.97 37.74
CA ALA A 528 28.13 29.60 36.45
C ALA A 528 28.00 28.52 35.36
N PHE A 529 27.09 28.73 34.44
CA PHE A 529 26.82 27.83 33.34
C PHE A 529 26.99 28.54 32.00
N ALA A 530 27.45 27.82 30.99
CA ALA A 530 27.51 28.32 29.62
C ALA A 530 27.27 27.21 28.59
N ALA A 531 26.59 27.55 27.50
CA ALA A 531 26.41 26.66 26.36
C ALA A 531 26.17 27.44 25.07
N LEU A 532 26.54 26.85 23.93
CA LEU A 532 26.13 27.36 22.63
C LEU A 532 24.69 26.97 22.35
N VAL A 533 23.90 27.93 21.90
CA VAL A 533 22.47 27.79 21.64
C VAL A 533 22.10 28.27 20.25
N MET A 534 21.04 27.67 19.72
CA MET A 534 20.30 28.16 18.56
C MET A 534 18.86 28.37 18.98
N LYS A 535 18.39 29.63 18.99
CA LYS A 535 17.07 29.99 19.53
C LYS A 535 16.20 30.62 18.45
N LYS A 536 14.88 30.49 18.62
CA LYS A 536 13.84 31.14 17.80
C LYS A 536 13.90 30.79 16.31
N ARG A 537 14.45 29.63 15.92
CA ARG A 537 14.40 29.19 14.52
C ARG A 537 13.00 28.65 14.24
N ILE A 538 12.42 29.05 13.11
CA ILE A 538 11.10 28.58 12.65
C ILE A 538 11.35 27.68 11.44
N VAL A 539 11.00 26.41 11.58
CA VAL A 539 11.26 25.37 10.58
C VAL A 539 9.94 24.78 10.11
N LYS A 540 9.84 24.42 8.83
CA LYS A 540 8.67 23.82 8.22
C LYS A 540 8.95 22.37 7.83
N ASN A 541 7.92 21.55 7.75
CA ASN A 541 8.04 20.14 7.38
C ASN A 541 7.99 19.87 5.85
N ASP A 542 7.90 20.91 5.01
CA ASP A 542 7.67 20.76 3.57
C ASP A 542 8.74 19.93 2.83
N TRP A 543 9.96 19.82 3.37
CA TRP A 543 11.00 18.99 2.76
C TRP A 543 10.64 17.50 2.72
N SER A 544 9.93 17.00 3.73
CA SER A 544 9.44 15.62 3.73
C SER A 544 8.53 15.32 2.53
N LYS A 545 7.81 16.32 2.01
CA LYS A 545 6.96 16.22 0.81
C LYS A 545 7.77 16.12 -0.48
N VAL A 546 9.00 16.68 -0.50
CA VAL A 546 9.96 16.49 -1.60
C VAL A 546 10.47 15.04 -1.55
N VAL A 547 10.90 14.59 -0.38
CA VAL A 547 11.41 13.24 -0.16
C VAL A 547 10.37 12.16 -0.50
N LEU A 548 9.10 12.40 -0.15
CA LEU A 548 7.96 11.57 -0.53
C LEU A 548 7.90 11.34 -2.05
N ARG A 549 8.07 12.41 -2.85
CA ARG A 549 8.00 12.34 -4.31
C ARG A 549 9.16 11.54 -4.91
N VAL A 550 10.34 11.59 -4.30
CA VAL A 550 11.49 10.74 -4.71
C VAL A 550 11.18 9.26 -4.46
N MET A 551 10.54 8.93 -3.34
CA MET A 551 10.13 7.55 -3.06
C MET A 551 8.98 7.09 -3.96
N ILE A 552 8.00 7.96 -4.26
CA ILE A 552 6.93 7.65 -5.21
C ILE A 552 7.53 7.36 -6.59
N ASP A 553 8.46 8.19 -7.08
CA ASP A 553 9.16 7.95 -8.35
C ASP A 553 9.90 6.61 -8.34
N ALA A 554 10.59 6.26 -7.25
CA ALA A 554 11.26 4.97 -7.10
C ALA A 554 10.31 3.77 -7.11
N ALA A 555 9.18 3.89 -6.42
CA ALA A 555 8.17 2.86 -6.35
C ALA A 555 7.42 2.71 -7.69
N GLN A 556 7.11 3.82 -8.37
CA GLN A 556 6.50 3.79 -9.70
C GLN A 556 7.41 3.14 -10.75
N ASP A 557 8.71 3.39 -10.69
CA ASP A 557 9.71 2.68 -11.51
C ASP A 557 9.73 1.16 -11.22
N ALA A 558 9.32 0.73 -10.02
CA ALA A 558 9.11 -0.68 -9.68
C ALA A 558 7.73 -1.23 -10.08
N GLY A 559 6.84 -0.41 -10.62
CA GLY A 559 5.49 -0.78 -11.03
C GLY A 559 4.39 -0.51 -9.99
N VAL A 560 4.71 0.19 -8.90
CA VAL A 560 3.71 0.59 -7.89
C VAL A 560 2.80 1.67 -8.44
N VAL A 561 1.47 1.50 -8.27
CA VAL A 561 0.49 2.48 -8.72
C VAL A 561 0.00 3.34 -7.56
N PHE A 562 0.18 4.66 -7.67
CA PHE A 562 -0.33 5.66 -6.74
C PHE A 562 -1.40 6.54 -7.40
N LYS A 563 -2.24 7.16 -6.57
CA LYS A 563 -3.12 8.27 -6.92
C LYS A 563 -2.29 9.52 -7.21
N GLU A 564 -2.85 10.45 -7.97
CA GLU A 564 -2.21 11.73 -8.28
C GLU A 564 -1.99 12.56 -7.02
N ILE A 565 -0.71 12.83 -6.69
CA ILE A 565 -0.33 13.57 -5.49
C ILE A 565 -0.85 15.02 -5.46
N GLN A 566 -1.02 15.63 -6.64
CA GLN A 566 -1.46 17.02 -6.80
C GLN A 566 -2.92 17.25 -6.38
N LYS A 567 -3.71 16.19 -6.23
CA LYS A 567 -5.11 16.27 -5.76
C LYS A 567 -5.23 16.39 -4.23
N ASN A 568 -4.12 16.30 -3.50
CA ASN A 568 -4.11 16.39 -2.04
C ASN A 568 -3.45 17.71 -1.61
N ASP A 569 -4.26 18.65 -1.11
CA ASP A 569 -3.81 19.98 -0.72
C ASP A 569 -2.73 19.98 0.36
N ALA A 570 -2.73 19.00 1.27
CA ALA A 570 -1.73 18.86 2.31
C ALA A 570 -0.32 18.56 1.76
N LEU A 571 -0.23 18.05 0.53
CA LEU A 571 1.01 17.61 -0.12
C LEU A 571 1.51 18.59 -1.18
N ASN A 572 0.88 19.76 -1.33
CA ASN A 572 1.33 20.79 -2.26
C ASN A 572 2.69 21.37 -1.85
N LEU A 573 3.48 21.73 -2.86
CA LEU A 573 4.81 22.34 -2.73
C LEU A 573 4.77 23.79 -3.21
N SER A 574 5.57 24.64 -2.59
CA SER A 574 5.82 25.99 -3.10
C SER A 574 6.57 25.95 -4.44
N PRO A 575 6.46 26.98 -5.29
CA PRO A 575 7.21 27.06 -6.55
C PRO A 575 8.72 26.89 -6.38
N ASP A 576 9.29 27.42 -5.29
CA ASP A 576 10.73 27.31 -5.00
C ASP A 576 11.14 25.86 -4.71
N LEU A 577 10.28 25.10 -4.02
CA LEU A 577 10.52 23.69 -3.70
C LEU A 577 10.36 22.77 -4.92
N LEU A 578 9.59 23.16 -5.94
CA LEU A 578 9.40 22.32 -7.13
C LEU A 578 10.71 22.06 -7.87
N LYS A 579 11.60 23.07 -7.99
CA LYS A 579 12.91 22.91 -8.64
C LYS A 579 13.82 21.97 -7.87
N LEU A 580 13.86 22.13 -6.54
CA LEU A 580 14.62 21.23 -5.66
C LEU A 580 14.05 19.81 -5.69
N CYS A 581 12.73 19.68 -5.81
CA CYS A 581 12.07 18.39 -5.94
C CYS A 581 12.42 17.67 -7.24
N GLU A 582 12.40 18.36 -8.37
CA GLU A 582 12.80 17.80 -9.66
C GLU A 582 14.25 17.31 -9.61
N LYS A 583 15.15 18.12 -9.04
CA LYS A 583 16.54 17.72 -8.83
C LYS A 583 16.67 16.49 -7.93
N SER A 584 15.95 16.43 -6.80
CA SER A 584 15.94 15.27 -5.90
C SER A 584 15.44 13.99 -6.59
N ILE A 585 14.44 14.10 -7.46
CA ILE A 585 13.94 12.96 -8.25
C ILE A 585 15.02 12.48 -9.22
N LEU A 586 15.66 13.39 -9.97
CA LEU A 586 16.77 13.05 -10.88
C LEU A 586 17.94 12.39 -10.14
N MET A 587 18.26 12.85 -8.92
CA MET A 587 19.25 12.21 -8.05
C MET A 587 18.85 10.78 -7.68
N GLY A 588 17.58 10.55 -7.34
CA GLY A 588 17.04 9.21 -7.10
C GLY A 588 17.12 8.30 -8.31
N GLN A 589 16.74 8.80 -9.49
CA GLN A 589 16.83 8.05 -10.74
C GLN A 589 18.28 7.69 -11.09
N ALA A 590 19.22 8.62 -10.90
CA ALA A 590 20.64 8.37 -11.09
C ALA A 590 21.15 7.27 -10.15
N CYS A 591 20.83 7.37 -8.85
CA CYS A 591 21.20 6.37 -7.83
C CYS A 591 20.69 4.97 -8.20
N ARG A 592 19.41 4.85 -8.55
CA ARG A 592 18.80 3.56 -8.93
C ARG A 592 19.34 2.98 -10.23
N SER A 593 19.88 3.83 -11.12
CA SER A 593 20.53 3.41 -12.37
C SER A 593 22.01 3.05 -12.19
N GLY A 594 22.54 3.05 -10.96
CA GLY A 594 23.97 2.83 -10.67
C GLY A 594 24.88 3.98 -11.07
N LYS A 595 24.33 5.16 -11.39
CA LYS A 595 25.09 6.38 -11.67
C LYS A 595 25.33 7.15 -10.37
N ILE A 596 26.42 7.92 -10.34
CA ILE A 596 26.69 8.84 -9.22
C ILE A 596 25.66 9.98 -9.28
N PRO A 597 24.81 10.16 -8.26
CA PRO A 597 23.87 11.29 -8.21
C PRO A 597 24.60 12.63 -8.18
N SER A 598 24.00 13.65 -8.79
CA SER A 598 24.47 15.03 -8.58
C SER A 598 24.29 15.46 -7.12
N GLU A 599 25.10 16.38 -6.63
CA GLU A 599 24.94 16.92 -5.27
C GLU A 599 24.22 18.28 -5.27
N PHE A 600 23.66 18.64 -4.12
CA PHE A 600 23.21 20.02 -3.87
C PHE A 600 24.42 20.91 -3.67
N ASN A 601 24.47 22.03 -4.39
CA ASN A 601 25.51 23.02 -4.18
C ASN A 601 25.24 23.80 -2.87
N GLN A 602 26.23 24.56 -2.40
CA GLN A 602 26.11 25.26 -1.13
C GLN A 602 24.91 26.22 -1.06
N GLN A 603 24.57 26.94 -2.14
CA GLN A 603 23.42 27.86 -2.14
C GLN A 603 22.09 27.12 -2.01
N GLU A 604 21.95 25.98 -2.68
CA GLU A 604 20.78 25.11 -2.56
C GLU A 604 20.68 24.51 -1.15
N THR A 605 21.79 23.99 -0.62
CA THR A 605 21.84 23.43 0.73
C THR A 605 21.51 24.50 1.79
N ASP A 606 22.04 25.71 1.66
CA ASP A 606 21.73 26.83 2.56
C ASP A 606 20.27 27.29 2.41
N CYS A 607 19.70 27.23 1.20
CA CYS A 607 18.29 27.52 0.97
C CYS A 607 17.38 26.52 1.70
N ILE A 608 17.70 25.22 1.67
CA ILE A 608 16.96 24.19 2.39
C ILE A 608 17.21 24.34 3.90
N ALA A 609 18.46 24.50 4.33
CA ALA A 609 18.86 24.61 5.74
C ALA A 609 18.20 25.76 6.48
N LYS A 610 17.91 26.87 5.78
CA LYS A 610 17.31 28.07 6.34
C LYS A 610 16.02 27.77 7.12
N ASN A 611 15.10 26.97 6.58
CA ASN A 611 13.81 26.74 7.24
C ASN A 611 13.16 25.40 6.93
N LEU A 612 13.89 24.44 6.34
CA LEU A 612 13.36 23.14 5.95
C LEU A 612 14.15 21.94 6.49
N ILE A 613 15.30 22.19 7.14
CA ILE A 613 16.08 21.17 7.84
C ILE A 613 15.89 21.43 9.32
N HIS A 614 15.44 20.42 10.06
CA HIS A 614 15.36 20.46 11.52
C HIS A 614 16.72 20.10 12.14
N CYS A 615 17.03 20.65 13.32
CA CYS A 615 18.22 20.30 14.06
C CYS A 615 17.85 19.26 15.12
N SER A 616 17.79 18.00 14.70
CA SER A 616 17.31 16.92 15.55
C SER A 616 18.23 16.65 16.76
N ALA A 617 19.54 16.82 16.60
CA ALA A 617 20.52 16.62 17.68
C ALA A 617 20.68 17.88 18.54
N ASN A 618 20.54 17.72 19.85
CA ASN A 618 20.67 18.79 20.84
C ASN A 618 20.86 18.23 22.26
N TRP A 619 21.32 19.10 23.16
CA TRP A 619 21.51 18.87 24.58
C TRP A 619 20.39 19.51 25.41
N ASN A 620 19.14 19.49 24.93
CA ASN A 620 18.02 20.01 25.70
C ASN A 620 17.66 19.05 26.84
N SER A 621 18.20 19.27 28.04
CA SER A 621 17.72 18.68 29.29
C SER A 621 17.78 19.68 30.45
N ILE A 622 17.31 20.90 30.21
CA ILE A 622 17.40 21.96 31.21
C ILE A 622 16.13 21.97 32.04
N ILE A 623 16.33 21.84 33.35
CA ILE A 623 15.27 21.97 34.34
C ILE A 623 14.98 23.47 34.47
N PHE A 624 13.73 23.86 34.27
CA PHE A 624 13.29 25.24 34.49
C PHE A 624 12.64 25.34 35.87
N ASP A 625 12.92 26.43 36.59
CA ASP A 625 12.19 26.72 37.82
C ASP A 625 10.75 27.19 37.55
N ARG A 626 9.98 27.43 38.62
CA ARG A 626 8.58 27.89 38.53
C ARG A 626 8.42 29.26 37.84
N THR A 627 9.51 29.98 37.57
CA THR A 627 9.54 31.27 36.88
C THR A 627 10.05 31.18 35.44
N GLN A 628 10.18 29.96 34.89
CA GLN A 628 10.75 29.67 33.57
C GLN A 628 12.21 30.11 33.39
N LYS A 629 12.95 30.28 34.50
CA LYS A 629 14.40 30.47 34.42
C LYS A 629 15.09 29.11 34.45
N PRO A 630 16.11 28.88 33.60
CA PRO A 630 16.90 27.67 33.65
C PRO A 630 17.56 27.56 35.03
N TYR A 631 17.37 26.42 35.70
CA TYR A 631 17.89 26.16 37.04
C TYR A 631 18.63 24.83 37.11
N GLY A 632 19.89 24.87 37.53
CA GLY A 632 20.78 23.73 37.57
C GLY A 632 21.36 23.37 36.19
N GLY A 633 22.25 22.39 36.19
CA GLY A 633 22.71 21.69 34.99
C GLY A 633 22.47 20.21 35.21
N ALA A 634 22.14 19.47 34.15
CA ALA A 634 22.03 18.02 34.24
C ALA A 634 23.35 17.45 34.77
N SER A 635 23.27 16.55 35.74
CA SER A 635 24.47 15.97 36.33
C SER A 635 25.15 15.06 35.29
N MET A 636 26.48 14.94 35.32
CA MET A 636 27.21 14.04 34.40
C MET A 636 26.74 12.58 34.45
N SER A 637 26.12 12.12 35.54
CA SER A 637 25.53 10.78 35.63
C SER A 637 24.15 10.65 34.96
N GLU A 638 23.62 11.72 34.36
CA GLU A 638 22.36 11.78 33.62
C GLU A 638 22.56 11.75 32.11
N THR A 639 23.63 11.10 31.60
CA THR A 639 23.82 10.84 30.16
C THR A 639 22.61 10.12 29.53
N LEU A 640 21.82 9.41 30.34
CA LEU A 640 20.54 8.80 29.99
C LEU A 640 19.39 9.80 29.74
N GLY A 641 19.49 11.04 30.22
CA GLY A 641 18.46 12.08 30.11
C GLY A 641 18.46 12.87 28.79
N PHE A 642 19.57 12.85 28.05
CA PHE A 642 19.69 13.55 26.76
C PHE A 642 19.34 12.64 25.58
N VAL A 643 18.04 12.36 25.41
CA VAL A 643 17.54 11.44 24.35
C VAL A 643 17.97 11.86 22.94
N ASN A 644 18.12 13.17 22.71
CA ASN A 644 18.50 13.75 21.42
C ASN A 644 19.99 14.17 21.34
N ARG A 645 20.86 13.71 22.25
CA ARG A 645 22.27 14.11 22.19
C ARG A 645 22.91 13.75 20.84
N PRO A 646 23.80 14.60 20.30
CA PRO A 646 24.62 14.25 19.15
C PRO A 646 25.49 13.03 19.46
N ASP A 647 25.81 12.29 18.42
CA ASP A 647 26.87 11.30 18.39
C ASP A 647 28.24 12.01 18.43
N GLU A 648 29.31 11.24 18.60
CA GLU A 648 30.66 11.80 18.71
C GLU A 648 31.00 12.66 17.48
N ASN A 649 31.58 13.84 17.71
CA ASN A 649 31.94 14.82 16.68
C ASN A 649 30.80 15.24 15.73
N TRP A 650 29.53 15.08 16.14
CA TRP A 650 28.36 15.36 15.29
C TRP A 650 28.34 14.50 14.00
N GLN A 651 28.96 13.33 14.05
CA GLN A 651 29.01 12.39 12.94
C GLN A 651 28.17 11.17 13.29
N ARG A 652 27.15 10.91 12.46
CA ARG A 652 26.27 9.77 12.64
C ARG A 652 27.02 8.46 12.51
N THR A 653 26.84 7.55 13.47
CA THR A 653 27.25 6.15 13.31
C THR A 653 26.45 5.46 12.18
N ILE A 654 27.16 4.79 11.28
CA ILE A 654 26.57 4.03 10.16
C ILE A 654 27.05 2.59 10.21
N TYR A 655 26.11 1.64 10.26
CA TYR A 655 26.38 0.21 10.15
C TYR A 655 26.04 -0.27 8.73
N ASN A 656 26.93 -1.04 8.12
CA ASN A 656 26.64 -1.72 6.86
C ASN A 656 25.78 -2.99 7.08
N MET A 657 25.43 -3.70 6.01
CA MET A 657 24.60 -4.92 6.12
C MET A 657 25.28 -6.09 6.84
N ASP A 658 26.60 -6.06 7.01
CA ASP A 658 27.37 -7.05 7.78
C ASP A 658 27.52 -6.66 9.26
N GLY A 659 26.90 -5.54 9.68
CA GLY A 659 26.99 -5.03 11.04
C GLY A 659 28.31 -4.34 11.37
N ILE A 660 29.13 -4.00 10.36
CA ILE A 660 30.40 -3.29 10.53
C ILE A 660 30.14 -1.79 10.48
N GLN A 661 30.66 -1.06 11.47
CA GLN A 661 30.64 0.40 11.51
C GLN A 661 31.54 0.98 10.41
N LYS A 662 31.00 1.92 9.63
CA LYS A 662 31.71 2.64 8.56
C LYS A 662 32.27 3.97 9.02
#